data_AF-A0A9P6CWH9-F1
#
_entry.id   AF-A0A9P6CWH9-F1
#
_cell.length_a   1.000
_cell.length_b   1.000
_cell.length_c   1.000
_cell.angle_alpha   90.00
_cell.angle_beta   90.00
_cell.angle_gamma   90.00
#
_symmetry.space_group_name_H-M   'P 1'
#
loop_
_entity.id
_entity.type
_entity.pdbx_description
1 polymer ?
#
loop_
_entity_poly.entity_id
_entity_poly.type
_entity_poly.pdbx_seq_one_letter_code
_entity_poly.pdbx_strand_id
1 'polypeptide(L)'
;MGLLGWEVLRPHNTLAAVLYPAPVRVSSIRVFPTGAQPFSQSPDTVAITEPPAFFVDVLFNATIQPTSSQDSQEKRAAKNALAATKIAYAGESTEFTVDMGLDYATRLIIFRGDFEVISVAIYGEVVAELPPVQIYETRPLPVPRPTSISPGADVANSKKPTQLAEDLLSLLPSPPTLALVSRLIFSLKPEDEDWDEPDFPYLYSDLDDDEVSNLESLVHSVTRPIRDDIPPETLARFATKMHDYLGLDPLDDAYYTAKLLVKTSSQQTRISRSILQHLDLPQVFNDRTLEESTVYLLLDAAANIEIARYFFEDDAFFNTLKDMQTSPKTDKLVAKGLKRLIARIYGWQSFEHALTNPTGDFDTSAAFLKDIAAGEHSLGCWLECMLIHENLTSKLAETPGPSQSRSPPLLLQERHPPVSHSQFIAFVKALLGISAVLAALSWSDSIGNNACRERSLGLLVLWQGIDGYREVLNHCLLLRQLTKRLGWNKTDETPSKSGLFAERLLVGLAKDPQSMLREHVVETVLSLEPPFSFIEAEEVLEIGKLARVARDGLPSAVEELTYTSVRPFSLRRLRVLRVSMAIVTEELAYDDGELHVVSNFWNEKTQGIVPTLVSILVDISDDLNHHFTLDPIPRMNQPLSDLLFRTSDDLLHLLTRFISSLPLTGRDLRHLSTAIADIYTCSRIACERFTSSSDVYLAALNIRQTCPEVLRPLVDSPCQTESDILSSQIILRTLFNHASYSSNRDPVIHTLQAYDLIDTLLPRPPPPSKTNGETEQTSSYWPTMVFPKILPDLRSFWALLDAETRAQFIERLEELDNGGTNVGEWLLLEEMKSLSSVLFDISGDAPFRMTDERSVNLYRISNSIAFFEYLITSSTMATWTLSALSSNTELSNLLDSCLSLLLETALHSTPLTQVIRQLAKHASDFSPDIRFHILLLTLRNGQMDPSVIDALDYVPSILRSLPPSTISSELLRSEVGRVLAAYSEHAPSLKADNSEMLLSTLEWLVAQPDSKLTTLAGITLESFRYLCGMLAASLPAERQERLTKVEGKFGMDEDQDIAYRPNELPETLALPLQSIQNLLNPTPVSEPSTPKRGTKTPDILGVVISPPNAILRSPAATGLTKTYANNDFRQLRQTTSTRLNTSRLPSTHGQFLPP
;
A
#
# COMPACT_ATOMS: atom_id res chain seq x y z
N MET A 1 -6.93 32.16 -5.91
CA MET A 1 -5.79 33.07 -6.14
C MET A 1 -6.32 34.39 -6.67
N GLY A 2 -5.86 35.52 -6.14
CA GLY A 2 -6.22 36.86 -6.64
C GLY A 2 -5.07 37.48 -7.43
N LEU A 3 -5.38 38.40 -8.36
CA LEU A 3 -4.38 39.24 -9.01
C LEU A 3 -3.90 40.30 -7.99
N LEU A 4 -2.60 40.31 -7.66
CA LEU A 4 -1.98 41.29 -6.77
C LEU A 4 -1.64 42.59 -7.50
N GLY A 5 -1.23 42.50 -8.77
CA GLY A 5 -0.91 43.66 -9.60
C GLY A 5 -0.62 43.31 -11.06
N TRP A 6 -0.87 44.27 -11.95
CA TRP A 6 -0.46 44.28 -13.35
C TRP A 6 0.53 45.43 -13.54
N GLU A 7 1.76 45.12 -13.96
CA GLU A 7 2.84 46.10 -14.03
C GLU A 7 3.57 46.02 -15.39
N VAL A 8 3.92 47.18 -15.95
CA VAL A 8 4.82 47.31 -17.10
C VAL A 8 6.10 47.95 -16.62
N LEU A 9 7.13 47.12 -16.44
CA LEU A 9 8.38 47.51 -15.80
C LEU A 9 9.42 47.90 -16.85
N ARG A 10 10.09 49.04 -16.61
CA ARG A 10 11.28 49.47 -17.36
C ARG A 10 12.47 49.49 -16.39
N PRO A 11 13.58 48.80 -16.68
CA PRO A 11 14.68 48.73 -15.74
C PRO A 11 15.48 50.04 -15.72
N HIS A 12 16.01 50.35 -14.54
CA HIS A 12 17.00 51.40 -14.32
C HIS A 12 18.32 50.71 -13.93
N ASN A 13 19.35 50.79 -14.78
CA ASN A 13 20.61 50.05 -14.62
C ASN A 13 20.38 48.54 -14.37
N THR A 14 19.66 47.88 -15.29
CA THR A 14 19.26 46.46 -15.28
C THR A 14 18.30 46.00 -14.17
N LEU A 15 17.78 46.93 -13.35
CA LEU A 15 16.88 46.62 -12.23
C LEU A 15 15.52 47.33 -12.35
N ALA A 16 14.42 46.60 -12.14
CA ALA A 16 13.09 47.15 -11.87
C ALA A 16 12.57 46.57 -10.55
N ALA A 17 11.65 47.25 -9.87
CA ALA A 17 11.10 46.74 -8.62
C ALA A 17 9.63 47.09 -8.44
N VAL A 18 8.89 46.19 -7.79
CA VAL A 18 7.49 46.35 -7.39
C VAL A 18 7.44 46.35 -5.87
N LEU A 19 6.92 47.45 -5.30
CA LEU A 19 6.74 47.61 -3.87
C LEU A 19 5.25 47.55 -3.52
N TYR A 20 4.88 46.57 -2.70
CA TYR A 20 3.51 46.44 -2.20
C TYR A 20 3.32 47.22 -0.90
N PRO A 21 2.15 47.86 -0.70
CA PRO A 21 1.84 48.60 0.52
C PRO A 21 1.65 47.69 1.75
N ALA A 22 1.28 46.42 1.53
CA ALA A 22 1.10 45.38 2.55
C ALA A 22 1.98 44.15 2.20
N PRO A 23 2.36 43.32 3.19
CA PRO A 23 3.05 42.06 2.89
C PRO A 23 2.12 41.14 2.10
N VAL A 24 2.62 40.65 0.97
CA VAL A 24 1.91 39.73 0.09
C VAL A 24 2.63 38.40 0.03
N ARG A 25 1.88 37.32 -0.15
CA ARG A 25 2.40 36.01 -0.50
C ARG A 25 2.19 35.83 -1.99
N VAL A 26 3.27 35.83 -2.76
CA VAL A 26 3.24 35.62 -4.21
C VAL A 26 3.08 34.13 -4.47
N SER A 27 2.15 33.78 -5.34
CA SER A 27 1.92 32.39 -5.77
C SER A 27 2.42 32.16 -7.19
N SER A 28 2.29 33.15 -8.08
CA SER A 28 2.81 33.06 -9.44
C SER A 28 3.06 34.43 -10.06
N ILE A 29 3.96 34.45 -11.05
CA ILE A 29 4.30 35.61 -11.87
C ILE A 29 4.08 35.20 -13.32
N ARG A 30 3.23 35.91 -14.05
CA ARG A 30 2.96 35.65 -15.46
C ARG A 30 3.52 36.76 -16.33
N VAL A 31 4.36 36.40 -17.29
CA VAL A 31 4.94 37.33 -18.28
C VAL A 31 4.18 37.19 -19.60
N PHE A 32 3.92 38.31 -20.28
CA PHE A 32 3.14 38.33 -21.52
C PHE A 32 3.94 38.86 -22.71
N PRO A 33 3.77 38.31 -23.92
CA PRO A 33 4.48 38.76 -25.11
C PRO A 33 3.86 40.06 -25.63
N THR A 34 4.65 40.80 -26.39
CA THR A 34 4.17 42.03 -27.05
C THR A 34 2.93 41.76 -27.90
N GLY A 35 1.86 42.53 -27.66
CA GLY A 35 0.59 42.40 -28.37
C GLY A 35 -0.45 41.50 -27.70
N ALA A 36 -0.11 40.78 -26.62
CA ALA A 36 -1.10 39.96 -25.90
C ALA A 36 -2.10 40.81 -25.10
N GLN A 37 -3.36 40.36 -25.06
CA GLN A 37 -4.44 40.94 -24.25
C GLN A 37 -4.73 40.03 -23.03
N PRO A 38 -4.08 40.25 -21.87
CA PRO A 38 -4.14 39.36 -20.71
C PRO A 38 -5.53 39.28 -20.06
N PHE A 39 -6.35 40.32 -20.21
CA PHE A 39 -7.64 40.44 -19.54
C PHE A 39 -8.76 40.60 -20.57
N SER A 40 -9.58 39.57 -20.74
CA SER A 40 -10.72 39.58 -21.68
C SER A 40 -11.74 40.69 -21.40
N GLN A 41 -11.83 41.13 -20.15
CA GLN A 41 -12.71 42.22 -19.71
C GLN A 41 -12.12 43.62 -19.94
N SER A 42 -10.84 43.74 -20.29
CA SER A 42 -10.16 45.01 -20.58
C SER A 42 -9.20 44.86 -21.79
N PRO A 43 -9.74 44.83 -23.02
CA PRO A 43 -8.95 44.61 -24.24
C PRO A 43 -7.97 45.74 -24.55
N ASP A 44 -8.14 46.92 -23.92
CA ASP A 44 -7.22 48.06 -24.02
C ASP A 44 -5.86 47.80 -23.34
N THR A 45 -5.81 46.83 -22.42
CA THR A 45 -4.55 46.43 -21.78
C THR A 45 -3.80 45.52 -22.75
N VAL A 46 -2.79 46.07 -23.43
CA VAL A 46 -1.91 45.33 -24.35
C VAL A 46 -0.53 45.22 -23.71
N ALA A 47 -0.01 43.98 -23.64
CA ALA A 47 1.32 43.72 -23.12
C ALA A 47 2.41 44.20 -24.10
N ILE A 48 3.51 44.70 -23.55
CA ILE A 48 4.73 45.10 -24.25
C ILE A 48 5.91 44.49 -23.49
N THR A 49 6.65 43.59 -24.15
CA THR A 49 7.81 42.90 -23.57
C THR A 49 8.91 42.79 -24.63
N GLU A 50 10.07 43.39 -24.33
CA GLU A 50 11.24 43.46 -25.22
C GLU A 50 12.53 43.23 -24.40
N PRO A 51 13.48 42.39 -24.83
CA PRO A 51 13.51 41.57 -26.06
C PRO A 51 12.51 40.39 -26.03
N PRO A 52 12.25 39.69 -27.16
CA PRO A 52 11.26 38.61 -27.22
C PRO A 52 11.60 37.41 -26.32
N ALA A 53 12.87 37.20 -25.96
CA ALA A 53 13.27 36.17 -25.02
C ALA A 53 14.47 36.65 -24.19
N PHE A 54 14.50 36.34 -22.89
CA PHE A 54 15.58 36.76 -21.98
C PHE A 54 15.52 36.01 -20.64
N PHE A 55 16.63 36.08 -19.90
CA PHE A 55 16.68 35.67 -18.49
C PHE A 55 16.48 36.88 -17.57
N VAL A 56 15.70 36.69 -16.50
CA VAL A 56 15.52 37.71 -15.45
C VAL A 56 15.60 37.06 -14.07
N ASP A 57 16.49 37.56 -13.22
CA ASP A 57 16.57 37.20 -11.81
C ASP A 57 15.51 37.98 -11.04
N VAL A 58 14.62 37.28 -10.36
CA VAL A 58 13.60 37.84 -9.49
C VAL A 58 14.02 37.65 -8.04
N LEU A 59 14.21 38.75 -7.32
CA LEU A 59 14.61 38.76 -5.92
C LEU A 59 13.40 39.15 -5.05
N PHE A 60 13.08 38.30 -4.08
CA PHE A 60 12.04 38.53 -3.09
C PHE A 60 12.67 38.94 -1.76
N ASN A 61 12.24 40.06 -1.17
CA ASN A 61 12.61 40.40 0.19
C ASN A 61 11.80 39.56 1.20
N ALA A 62 12.35 38.43 1.62
CA ALA A 62 11.67 37.48 2.49
C ALA A 62 11.55 38.04 3.92
N THR A 63 10.30 38.21 4.37
CA THR A 63 9.96 38.54 5.75
C THR A 63 9.35 37.30 6.43
N ILE A 64 10.01 36.81 7.49
CA ILE A 64 9.51 35.68 8.30
C ILE A 64 8.33 36.17 9.14
N GLN A 65 7.19 35.50 9.02
CA GLN A 65 6.05 35.80 9.89
C GLN A 65 6.22 35.09 11.25
N PRO A 66 5.89 35.75 12.37
CA PRO A 66 5.86 35.09 13.67
C PRO A 66 4.69 34.11 13.68
N THR A 67 4.96 32.83 13.44
CA THR A 67 4.02 31.77 13.77
C THR A 67 3.92 31.65 15.29
N SER A 68 2.72 31.39 15.80
CA SER A 68 2.40 31.29 17.23
C SER A 68 3.05 30.08 17.94
N SER A 69 3.94 29.33 17.28
CA SER A 69 4.67 28.23 17.88
C SER A 69 5.89 28.76 18.65
N GLN A 70 5.95 28.43 19.94
CA GLN A 70 6.94 28.94 20.91
C GLN A 70 8.40 28.47 20.68
N ASP A 71 8.70 27.73 19.62
CA ASP A 71 9.99 27.03 19.44
C ASP A 71 10.94 27.64 18.40
N SER A 72 11.19 28.95 18.43
CA SER A 72 12.36 29.49 17.71
C SER A 72 12.90 30.81 18.25
N GLN A 73 13.68 30.75 19.33
CA GLN A 73 14.64 31.82 19.61
C GLN A 73 15.86 31.78 18.66
N GLU A 74 16.13 30.66 17.98
CA GLU A 74 17.33 30.52 17.12
C GLU A 74 17.13 30.93 15.64
N LYS A 75 15.90 31.05 15.11
CA LYS A 75 15.65 31.46 13.70
C LYS A 75 15.40 32.97 13.51
N ARG A 76 15.59 33.81 14.54
CA ARG A 76 15.37 35.28 14.45
C ARG A 76 16.45 36.06 13.68
N ALA A 77 17.45 35.39 13.10
CA ALA A 77 18.65 36.04 12.55
C ALA A 77 18.54 36.58 11.10
N ALA A 78 17.56 36.16 10.29
CA ALA A 78 17.48 36.59 8.89
C ALA A 78 16.33 37.60 8.65
N LYS A 79 16.44 38.81 9.23
CA LYS A 79 15.59 39.94 8.79
C LYS A 79 16.19 40.50 7.50
N ASN A 80 15.45 40.43 6.39
CA ASN A 80 15.81 40.93 5.04
C ASN A 80 16.77 40.04 4.23
N ALA A 81 16.52 38.73 4.17
CA ALA A 81 17.18 37.89 3.17
C ALA A 81 16.51 38.09 1.79
N LEU A 82 17.31 38.33 0.75
CA LEU A 82 16.83 38.31 -0.63
C LEU A 82 16.85 36.86 -1.12
N ALA A 83 15.67 36.26 -1.31
CA ALA A 83 15.54 34.99 -1.99
C ALA A 83 15.54 35.25 -3.50
N ALA A 84 16.46 34.62 -4.23
CA ALA A 84 16.61 34.79 -5.67
C ALA A 84 15.98 33.61 -6.42
N THR A 85 15.21 33.91 -7.46
CA THR A 85 14.66 32.92 -8.41
C THR A 85 14.94 33.42 -9.82
N LYS A 86 15.35 32.55 -10.73
CA LYS A 86 15.62 32.93 -12.13
C LYS A 86 14.41 32.57 -13.00
N ILE A 87 13.93 33.52 -13.79
CA ILE A 87 12.88 33.32 -14.78
C ILE A 87 13.51 33.31 -16.17
N ALA A 88 13.21 32.26 -16.94
CA ALA A 88 13.61 32.13 -18.34
C ALA A 88 12.40 32.39 -19.23
N TYR A 89 12.34 33.56 -19.85
CA TYR A 89 11.21 33.97 -20.69
C TYR A 89 11.49 33.64 -22.15
N ALA A 90 10.69 32.76 -22.76
CA ALA A 90 10.86 32.28 -24.15
C ALA A 90 9.87 32.88 -25.17
N GLY A 91 9.28 34.04 -24.88
CA GLY A 91 8.52 34.82 -25.88
C GLY A 91 7.03 34.53 -26.05
N GLU A 92 6.40 33.81 -25.12
CA GLU A 92 4.94 33.60 -25.10
C GLU A 92 4.32 33.97 -23.75
N SER A 93 3.00 33.80 -23.59
CA SER A 93 2.39 34.03 -22.28
C SER A 93 2.73 32.85 -21.35
N THR A 94 3.62 33.07 -20.40
CA THR A 94 4.13 32.02 -19.51
C THR A 94 3.92 32.40 -18.05
N GLU A 95 3.38 31.46 -17.27
CA GLU A 95 3.18 31.59 -15.83
C GLU A 95 4.26 30.82 -15.07
N PHE A 96 4.98 31.53 -14.21
CA PHE A 96 6.03 31.00 -13.35
C PHE A 96 5.48 30.90 -11.94
N THR A 97 5.36 29.69 -11.41
CA THR A 97 4.92 29.46 -10.03
C THR A 97 6.03 29.86 -9.07
N VAL A 98 5.67 30.56 -7.99
CA VAL A 98 6.59 30.96 -6.93
C VAL A 98 6.12 30.31 -5.64
N ASP A 99 6.87 29.34 -5.12
CA ASP A 99 6.57 28.75 -3.82
C ASP A 99 7.28 29.54 -2.71
N MET A 100 6.59 30.56 -2.18
CA MET A 100 7.07 31.29 -1.01
C MET A 100 6.81 30.52 0.30
N GLY A 101 6.04 29.44 0.29
CA GLY A 101 5.54 28.79 1.50
C GLY A 101 4.61 29.68 2.35
N LEU A 102 4.15 29.14 3.48
CA LEU A 102 3.27 29.86 4.41
C LEU A 102 4.03 30.78 5.38
N ASP A 103 5.32 30.51 5.60
CA ASP A 103 6.09 31.17 6.66
C ASP A 103 6.77 32.47 6.18
N TYR A 104 6.78 32.71 4.86
CA TYR A 104 7.39 33.88 4.25
C TYR A 104 6.35 34.74 3.53
N ALA A 105 6.56 36.05 3.61
CA ALA A 105 5.85 37.05 2.81
C ALA A 105 6.86 38.06 2.26
N THR A 106 6.50 38.77 1.19
CA THR A 106 7.32 39.84 0.62
C THR A 106 6.55 41.14 0.54
N ARG A 107 7.27 42.26 0.67
CA ARG A 107 6.77 43.59 0.28
C ARG A 107 7.46 44.12 -0.98
N LEU A 108 8.57 43.52 -1.38
CA LEU A 108 9.43 44.03 -2.44
C LEU A 108 9.85 42.86 -3.35
N ILE A 109 9.55 43.03 -4.63
CA ILE A 109 10.00 42.13 -5.70
C ILE A 109 10.94 42.95 -6.59
N ILE A 110 12.14 42.46 -6.85
CA ILE A 110 13.13 43.12 -7.70
C ILE A 110 13.36 42.23 -8.91
N PHE A 111 13.20 42.76 -10.11
CA PHE A 111 13.50 42.12 -11.38
C PHE A 111 14.86 42.64 -11.87
N ARG A 112 15.84 41.75 -12.04
CA ARG A 112 17.18 42.04 -12.52
C ARG A 112 17.46 41.27 -13.81
N GLY A 113 17.70 41.94 -14.92
CA GLY A 113 18.00 41.23 -16.17
C GLY A 113 18.16 42.17 -17.35
N ASP A 114 18.45 41.59 -18.50
CA ASP A 114 18.72 42.30 -19.75
C ASP A 114 17.44 42.50 -20.57
N PHE A 115 16.41 43.09 -19.95
CA PHE A 115 15.17 43.49 -20.60
C PHE A 115 15.11 45.01 -20.81
N GLU A 116 14.38 45.47 -21.83
CA GLU A 116 14.08 46.89 -22.03
C GLU A 116 12.73 47.25 -21.41
N VAL A 117 11.74 46.38 -21.60
CA VAL A 117 10.40 46.49 -21.03
C VAL A 117 9.88 45.08 -20.74
N ILE A 118 9.22 44.87 -19.60
CA ILE A 118 8.54 43.61 -19.28
C ILE A 118 7.13 43.87 -18.76
N SER A 119 6.14 43.18 -19.32
CA SER A 119 4.75 43.21 -18.86
C SER A 119 4.44 41.97 -18.02
N VAL A 120 4.14 42.17 -16.74
CA VAL A 120 3.92 41.08 -15.77
C VAL A 120 2.60 41.21 -15.01
N ALA A 121 1.92 40.09 -14.82
CA ALA A 121 0.83 39.93 -13.86
C ALA A 121 1.32 39.11 -12.67
N ILE A 122 1.15 39.61 -11.46
CA ILE A 122 1.59 38.93 -10.24
C ILE A 122 0.34 38.46 -9.48
N TYR A 123 0.28 37.18 -9.15
CA TYR A 123 -0.85 36.54 -8.45
C TYR A 123 -0.44 36.08 -7.07
N GLY A 124 -1.41 36.07 -6.16
CA GLY A 124 -1.19 35.63 -4.79
C GLY A 124 -2.29 36.10 -3.84
N GLU A 125 -1.90 36.35 -2.60
CA GLU A 125 -2.79 36.85 -1.55
C GLU A 125 -2.12 37.91 -0.67
N VAL A 126 -2.92 38.84 -0.17
CA VAL A 126 -2.48 39.84 0.81
C VAL A 126 -2.48 39.20 2.18
N VAL A 127 -1.34 39.21 2.86
CA VAL A 127 -1.22 38.61 4.19
C VAL A 127 -1.68 39.63 5.24
N ALA A 128 -3.00 39.72 5.41
CA ALA A 128 -3.60 40.37 6.57
C ALA A 128 -3.65 39.39 7.75
N GLU A 129 -3.52 39.87 8.99
CA GLU A 129 -3.81 39.06 10.18
C GLU A 129 -5.25 38.54 10.07
N LEU A 130 -5.39 37.24 9.80
CA LEU A 130 -6.69 36.59 9.86
C LEU A 130 -7.14 36.61 11.33
N PRO A 131 -8.35 37.13 11.64
CA PRO A 131 -8.92 36.95 12.97
C PRO A 131 -8.97 35.45 13.29
N PRO A 132 -8.80 35.04 14.56
CA PRO A 132 -8.84 33.64 14.94
C PRO A 132 -10.15 33.03 14.42
N VAL A 133 -10.02 32.00 13.59
CA VAL A 133 -11.14 31.26 13.03
C VAL A 133 -11.80 30.54 14.19
N GLN A 134 -12.88 31.11 14.73
CA GLN A 134 -13.63 30.53 15.84
C GLN A 134 -14.46 29.30 15.43
N ILE A 135 -14.66 29.08 14.12
CA ILE A 135 -15.44 27.97 13.58
C ILE A 135 -14.78 27.49 12.29
N TYR A 136 -14.27 26.25 12.30
CA TYR A 136 -13.73 25.56 11.14
C TYR A 136 -14.89 25.03 10.28
N GLU A 137 -15.13 25.63 9.13
CA GLU A 137 -15.93 25.01 8.06
C GLU A 137 -14.99 24.24 7.13
N THR A 138 -15.19 22.93 7.03
CA THR A 138 -14.52 22.07 6.05
C THR A 138 -14.89 22.51 4.64
N ARG A 139 -14.04 23.33 4.01
CA ARG A 139 -14.10 23.53 2.56
C ARG A 139 -13.31 22.40 1.90
N PRO A 140 -13.94 21.56 1.05
CA PRO A 140 -13.18 20.60 0.27
C PRO A 140 -12.16 21.36 -0.56
N LEU A 141 -10.88 20.97 -0.43
CA LEU A 141 -9.82 21.50 -1.28
C LEU A 141 -10.24 21.29 -2.74
N PRO A 142 -10.10 22.30 -3.62
CA PRO A 142 -10.37 22.11 -5.04
C PRO A 142 -9.44 21.02 -5.55
N VAL A 143 -9.99 19.83 -5.78
CA VAL A 143 -9.26 18.71 -6.36
C VAL A 143 -8.94 19.09 -7.80
N PRO A 144 -7.66 19.22 -8.19
CA PRO A 144 -7.31 19.41 -9.58
C PRO A 144 -7.83 18.19 -10.34
N ARG A 145 -8.84 18.40 -11.20
CA ARG A 145 -9.34 17.33 -12.06
C ARG A 145 -8.24 17.01 -13.06
N PRO A 146 -7.86 15.73 -13.25
CA PRO A 146 -6.92 15.37 -14.30
C PRO A 146 -7.46 15.92 -15.62
N THR A 147 -6.63 16.72 -16.29
CA THR A 147 -7.02 17.31 -17.57
C THR A 147 -7.04 16.18 -18.58
N SER A 148 -8.21 15.87 -19.14
CA SER A 148 -8.33 14.81 -20.15
C SER A 148 -7.43 15.13 -21.33
N ILE A 149 -6.61 14.17 -21.75
CA ILE A 149 -5.75 14.29 -22.93
C ILE A 149 -6.63 14.59 -24.14
N SER A 150 -6.20 15.53 -25.00
CA SER A 150 -6.92 15.79 -26.25
C SER A 150 -6.90 14.53 -27.12
N PRO A 151 -8.00 14.17 -27.82
CA PRO A 151 -8.05 12.96 -28.65
C PRO A 151 -6.94 12.86 -29.72
N GLY A 152 -6.42 13.98 -30.20
CA GLY A 152 -5.30 14.01 -31.16
C GLY A 152 -3.93 13.68 -30.55
N ALA A 153 -3.76 13.81 -29.23
CA ALA A 153 -2.52 13.46 -28.51
C ALA A 153 -2.62 12.09 -27.81
N ASP A 154 -3.80 11.46 -27.79
CA ASP A 154 -4.04 10.14 -27.21
C ASP A 154 -3.77 9.04 -28.24
N VAL A 155 -2.50 8.68 -28.40
CA VAL A 155 -2.08 7.65 -29.37
C VAL A 155 -2.52 6.24 -28.99
N ALA A 156 -2.87 5.98 -27.72
CA ALA A 156 -3.26 4.65 -27.24
C ALA A 156 -4.70 4.31 -27.65
N ASN A 157 -5.57 5.33 -27.63
CA ASN A 157 -6.96 5.22 -28.05
C ASN A 157 -7.20 5.61 -29.52
N SER A 158 -6.14 6.05 -30.23
CA SER A 158 -6.21 6.37 -31.66
C SER A 158 -6.45 5.13 -32.53
N LYS A 159 -7.15 5.33 -33.65
CA LYS A 159 -7.29 4.32 -34.72
C LYS A 159 -6.00 4.14 -35.51
N LYS A 160 -5.23 5.22 -35.68
CA LYS A 160 -3.94 5.24 -36.35
C LYS A 160 -2.91 5.89 -35.42
N PRO A 161 -2.20 5.11 -34.59
CA PRO A 161 -1.29 5.65 -33.56
C PRO A 161 -0.11 6.46 -34.15
N THR A 162 0.21 6.24 -35.42
CA THR A 162 1.31 6.91 -36.14
C THR A 162 0.93 8.26 -36.75
N GLN A 163 -0.37 8.60 -36.81
CA GLN A 163 -0.86 9.82 -37.46
C GLN A 163 -0.24 11.08 -36.87
N LEU A 164 -0.07 11.12 -35.55
CA LEU A 164 0.52 12.27 -34.86
C LEU A 164 1.96 12.54 -35.33
N ALA A 165 2.75 11.49 -35.58
CA ALA A 165 4.11 11.63 -36.09
C ALA A 165 4.13 12.11 -37.55
N GLU A 166 3.22 11.62 -38.39
CA GLU A 166 3.05 12.10 -39.77
C GLU A 166 2.65 13.58 -39.80
N ASP A 167 1.72 13.99 -38.92
CA ASP A 167 1.29 15.39 -38.80
C ASP A 167 2.45 16.29 -38.34
N LEU A 168 3.33 15.81 -37.46
CA LEU A 168 4.54 16.53 -37.05
C LEU A 168 5.55 16.65 -38.21
N LEU A 169 5.79 15.57 -38.96
CA LEU A 169 6.66 15.61 -40.14
C LEU A 169 6.12 16.53 -41.23
N SER A 170 4.79 16.69 -41.36
CA SER A 170 4.17 17.60 -42.33
C SER A 170 4.50 19.09 -42.10
N LEU A 171 5.06 19.44 -40.93
CA LEU A 171 5.55 20.79 -40.64
C LEU A 171 6.86 21.12 -41.36
N LEU A 172 7.49 20.11 -41.97
CA LEU A 172 8.71 20.27 -42.76
C LEU A 172 8.39 20.75 -44.18
N PRO A 173 9.25 21.56 -44.82
CA PRO A 173 9.04 22.02 -46.20
C PRO A 173 8.91 20.88 -47.21
N SER A 174 9.66 19.79 -47.01
CA SER A 174 9.64 18.55 -47.80
C SER A 174 9.54 17.34 -46.85
N PRO A 175 8.33 16.89 -46.49
CA PRO A 175 8.15 15.86 -45.47
C PRO A 175 8.56 14.47 -46.01
N PRO A 176 9.58 13.80 -45.43
CA PRO A 176 9.87 12.41 -45.74
C PRO A 176 8.81 11.46 -45.17
N THR A 177 8.78 10.22 -45.66
CA THR A 177 7.89 9.20 -45.10
C THR A 177 8.39 8.77 -43.71
N LEU A 178 7.45 8.47 -42.80
CA LEU A 178 7.79 8.05 -41.43
C LEU A 178 8.67 6.80 -41.41
N ALA A 179 8.45 5.87 -42.35
CA ALA A 179 9.27 4.68 -42.49
C ALA A 179 10.72 5.00 -42.92
N LEU A 180 10.90 5.91 -43.88
CA LEU A 180 12.25 6.33 -44.27
C LEU A 180 12.98 7.00 -43.10
N VAL A 181 12.29 7.88 -42.37
CA VAL A 181 12.85 8.56 -41.19
C VAL A 181 13.22 7.57 -40.09
N SER A 182 12.35 6.61 -39.79
CA SER A 182 12.57 5.64 -38.72
C SER A 182 13.79 4.75 -39.03
N ARG A 183 13.94 4.30 -40.29
CA ARG A 183 15.13 3.58 -40.78
C ARG A 183 16.41 4.40 -40.61
N LEU A 184 16.41 5.63 -41.13
CA LEU A 184 17.58 6.50 -41.10
C LEU A 184 18.00 6.86 -39.67
N ILE A 185 17.05 7.16 -38.79
CA ILE A 185 17.37 7.64 -37.44
C ILE A 185 17.83 6.52 -36.51
N PHE A 186 17.21 5.34 -36.57
CA PHE A 186 17.44 4.28 -35.60
C PHE A 186 18.35 3.16 -36.08
N SER A 187 18.49 2.94 -37.39
CA SER A 187 19.17 1.76 -37.95
C SER A 187 20.26 2.07 -38.98
N LEU A 188 20.04 3.08 -39.82
CA LEU A 188 20.88 3.42 -40.98
C LEU A 188 21.37 4.86 -40.91
N LYS A 189 21.83 5.29 -39.72
CA LYS A 189 22.27 6.68 -39.52
C LYS A 189 23.25 7.10 -40.64
N PRO A 190 22.90 8.14 -41.42
CA PRO A 190 23.77 8.64 -42.49
C PRO A 190 25.10 9.13 -41.96
N GLU A 191 26.13 9.08 -42.79
CA GLU A 191 27.41 9.73 -42.50
C GLU A 191 27.23 11.24 -42.44
N ASP A 192 28.09 11.94 -41.70
CA ASP A 192 27.94 13.39 -41.48
C ASP A 192 27.92 14.17 -42.82
N GLU A 193 28.61 13.67 -43.85
CA GLU A 193 28.65 14.25 -45.20
C GLU A 193 27.35 14.04 -46.00
N ASP A 194 26.60 12.96 -45.75
CA ASP A 194 25.36 12.63 -46.48
C ASP A 194 24.22 13.62 -46.16
N TRP A 195 24.27 14.31 -45.01
CA TRP A 195 23.26 15.29 -44.60
C TRP A 195 23.23 16.54 -45.49
N ASP A 196 24.35 16.86 -46.14
CA ASP A 196 24.53 18.05 -46.97
C ASP A 196 24.19 17.81 -48.45
N GLU A 197 23.88 16.57 -48.84
CA GLU A 197 23.56 16.22 -50.23
C GLU A 197 22.13 16.66 -50.62
N PRO A 198 21.92 17.19 -51.84
CA PRO A 198 20.62 17.71 -52.28
C PRO A 198 19.55 16.61 -52.44
N ASP A 199 19.96 15.36 -52.63
CA ASP A 199 19.07 14.20 -52.77
C ASP A 199 18.73 13.55 -51.42
N PHE A 200 19.35 14.00 -50.32
CA PHE A 200 19.00 13.59 -48.97
C PHE A 200 17.57 14.04 -48.63
N PRO A 201 16.69 13.19 -48.06
CA PRO A 201 16.93 11.87 -47.45
C PRO A 201 16.75 10.66 -48.39
N TYR A 202 16.56 10.89 -49.69
CA TYR A 202 16.24 9.88 -50.69
C TYR A 202 17.49 9.28 -51.37
N LEU A 203 18.62 9.26 -50.66
CA LEU A 203 19.84 8.61 -51.10
C LEU A 203 19.69 7.10 -50.97
N TYR A 204 19.35 6.46 -52.09
CA TYR A 204 19.12 5.02 -52.11
C TYR A 204 20.35 4.24 -52.55
N SER A 205 20.52 3.04 -51.97
CA SER A 205 21.50 2.05 -52.42
C SER A 205 21.24 1.59 -53.86
N ASP A 206 22.30 1.50 -54.66
CA ASP A 206 22.27 0.78 -55.94
C ASP A 206 22.67 -0.68 -55.72
N LEU A 207 21.69 -1.58 -55.73
CA LEU A 207 21.93 -3.02 -55.56
C LEU A 207 22.38 -3.72 -56.85
N ASP A 208 22.32 -3.02 -57.99
CA ASP A 208 22.75 -3.53 -59.29
C ASP A 208 24.24 -3.20 -59.59
N ASP A 209 24.96 -2.59 -58.64
CA ASP A 209 26.38 -2.29 -58.77
C ASP A 209 27.23 -3.57 -58.94
N ASP A 210 28.05 -3.58 -59.98
CA ASP A 210 28.94 -4.69 -60.36
C ASP A 210 30.36 -4.55 -59.77
N GLU A 211 30.65 -3.45 -59.06
CA GLU A 211 31.95 -3.23 -58.40
C GLU A 211 32.10 -3.99 -57.06
N VAL A 212 31.08 -4.74 -56.64
CA VAL A 212 31.09 -5.51 -55.39
C VAL A 212 31.98 -6.75 -55.52
N SER A 213 33.09 -6.77 -54.78
CA SER A 213 34.12 -7.82 -54.89
C SER A 213 34.08 -8.91 -53.81
N ASN A 214 33.45 -8.65 -52.66
CA ASN A 214 33.40 -9.56 -51.51
C ASN A 214 32.15 -9.31 -50.62
N LEU A 215 31.98 -10.14 -49.58
CA LEU A 215 30.85 -10.06 -48.63
C LEU A 215 30.86 -8.77 -47.80
N GLU A 216 32.04 -8.20 -47.51
CA GLU A 216 32.17 -6.90 -46.83
C GLU A 216 31.63 -5.75 -47.68
N SER A 217 31.98 -5.71 -48.97
CA SER A 217 31.45 -4.74 -49.93
C SER A 217 29.93 -4.88 -50.13
N LEU A 218 29.39 -6.11 -50.07
CA LEU A 218 27.94 -6.34 -50.05
C LEU A 218 27.29 -5.74 -48.81
N VAL A 219 27.88 -5.91 -47.62
CA VAL A 219 27.39 -5.27 -46.39
C VAL A 219 27.42 -3.74 -46.53
N HIS A 220 28.47 -3.18 -47.12
CA HIS A 220 28.57 -1.74 -47.35
C HIS A 220 27.46 -1.22 -48.29
N SER A 221 27.13 -1.98 -49.35
CA SER A 221 26.08 -1.58 -50.30
C SER A 221 24.69 -1.41 -49.66
N VAL A 222 24.39 -2.09 -48.55
CA VAL A 222 23.09 -2.01 -47.84
C VAL A 222 23.10 -1.09 -46.62
N THR A 223 24.15 -0.29 -46.46
CA THR A 223 24.24 0.72 -45.38
C THR A 223 23.34 1.93 -45.63
N ARG A 224 22.99 2.20 -46.90
CA ARG A 224 22.02 3.23 -47.30
C ARG A 224 20.61 2.65 -47.41
N PRO A 225 19.55 3.48 -47.33
CA PRO A 225 18.18 3.04 -47.56
C PRO A 225 18.01 2.34 -48.91
N ILE A 226 17.22 1.28 -48.96
CA ILE A 226 16.84 0.64 -50.22
C ILE A 226 15.50 1.21 -50.68
N ARG A 227 15.38 1.45 -51.99
CA ARG A 227 14.15 1.94 -52.62
C ARG A 227 12.96 1.05 -52.30
N ASP A 228 11.84 1.69 -51.97
CA ASP A 228 10.66 0.94 -51.58
C ASP A 228 9.95 0.23 -52.75
N ASP A 229 10.25 0.65 -53.99
CA ASP A 229 9.69 0.17 -55.25
C ASP A 229 10.66 -0.76 -56.02
N ILE A 230 11.67 -1.32 -55.35
CA ILE A 230 12.69 -2.15 -56.00
C ILE A 230 12.09 -3.45 -56.60
N PRO A 231 12.46 -3.83 -57.84
CA PRO A 231 11.93 -5.05 -58.46
C PRO A 231 12.47 -6.31 -57.76
N PRO A 232 11.66 -7.38 -57.67
CA PRO A 232 12.04 -8.62 -56.98
C PRO A 232 13.23 -9.32 -57.64
N GLU A 233 13.42 -9.12 -58.95
CA GLU A 233 14.55 -9.67 -59.71
C GLU A 233 15.90 -9.09 -59.27
N THR A 234 15.95 -7.82 -58.88
CA THR A 234 17.17 -7.20 -58.34
C THR A 234 17.50 -7.74 -56.95
N LEU A 235 16.50 -7.96 -56.10
CA LEU A 235 16.68 -8.58 -54.78
C LEU A 235 17.19 -10.02 -54.87
N ALA A 236 16.66 -10.80 -55.82
CA ALA A 236 17.10 -12.17 -56.06
C ALA A 236 18.55 -12.22 -56.59
N ARG A 237 18.91 -11.32 -57.52
CA ARG A 237 20.30 -11.19 -58.01
C ARG A 237 21.27 -10.81 -56.90
N PHE A 238 20.89 -9.87 -56.03
CA PHE A 238 21.67 -9.51 -54.85
C PHE A 238 21.87 -10.69 -53.89
N ALA A 239 20.81 -11.45 -53.58
CA ALA A 239 20.90 -12.64 -52.74
C ALA A 239 21.76 -13.76 -53.36
N THR A 240 21.72 -13.91 -54.69
CA THR A 240 22.58 -14.85 -55.42
C THR A 240 24.06 -14.44 -55.32
N LYS A 241 24.37 -13.15 -55.55
CA LYS A 241 25.73 -12.60 -55.37
C LYS A 241 26.26 -12.90 -53.97
N MET A 242 25.45 -12.73 -52.92
CA MET A 242 25.84 -13.09 -51.55
C MET A 242 26.17 -14.59 -51.42
N HIS A 243 25.31 -15.47 -51.93
CA HIS A 243 25.53 -16.92 -51.85
C HIS A 243 26.84 -17.34 -52.53
N ASP A 244 27.17 -16.75 -53.68
CA ASP A 244 28.37 -17.06 -54.45
C ASP A 244 29.69 -16.74 -53.70
N TYR A 245 29.65 -15.86 -52.68
CA TYR A 245 30.80 -15.53 -51.85
C TYR A 245 30.94 -16.40 -50.58
N LEU A 246 29.96 -17.25 -50.26
CA LEU A 246 30.01 -18.10 -49.06
C LEU A 246 30.97 -19.29 -49.26
N GLY A 247 31.76 -19.63 -48.22
CA GLY A 247 32.66 -20.78 -48.18
C GLY A 247 34.13 -20.47 -48.49
N LEU A 248 34.49 -19.19 -48.60
CA LEU A 248 35.88 -18.73 -48.81
C LEU A 248 36.64 -18.63 -47.47
N ASP A 249 35.98 -18.19 -46.39
CA ASP A 249 36.50 -18.19 -45.02
C ASP A 249 35.36 -18.34 -43.98
N PRO A 250 35.13 -19.55 -43.42
CA PRO A 250 33.91 -19.84 -42.65
C PRO A 250 33.64 -18.96 -41.42
N LEU A 251 34.68 -18.41 -40.77
CA LEU A 251 34.50 -17.56 -39.58
C LEU A 251 34.10 -16.13 -39.98
N ASP A 252 34.82 -15.57 -40.96
CA ASP A 252 34.51 -14.24 -41.50
C ASP A 252 33.16 -14.26 -42.25
N ASP A 253 32.85 -15.35 -42.95
CA ASP A 253 31.58 -15.55 -43.67
C ASP A 253 30.39 -15.46 -42.71
N ALA A 254 30.46 -16.10 -41.53
CA ALA A 254 29.38 -16.05 -40.53
C ALA A 254 29.21 -14.65 -39.95
N TYR A 255 30.32 -13.96 -39.62
CA TYR A 255 30.28 -12.60 -39.09
C TYR A 255 29.68 -11.60 -40.09
N TYR A 256 30.16 -11.60 -41.34
CA TYR A 256 29.66 -10.68 -42.37
C TYR A 256 28.24 -11.02 -42.82
N THR A 257 27.86 -12.29 -42.85
CA THR A 257 26.47 -12.71 -43.09
C THR A 257 25.55 -12.21 -41.99
N ALA A 258 25.93 -12.37 -40.71
CA ALA A 258 25.15 -11.81 -39.60
C ALA A 258 25.05 -10.29 -39.68
N LYS A 259 26.15 -9.60 -40.06
CA LYS A 259 26.17 -8.15 -40.27
C LYS A 259 25.25 -7.72 -41.44
N LEU A 260 25.20 -8.50 -42.52
CA LEU A 260 24.29 -8.29 -43.65
C LEU A 260 22.83 -8.45 -43.22
N LEU A 261 22.52 -9.48 -42.44
CA LEU A 261 21.18 -9.69 -41.86
C LEU A 261 20.77 -8.54 -40.96
N VAL A 262 21.69 -8.02 -40.13
CA VAL A 262 21.42 -6.82 -39.30
C VAL A 262 21.08 -5.62 -40.17
N LYS A 263 21.89 -5.29 -41.18
CA LYS A 263 21.62 -4.11 -42.02
C LYS A 263 20.33 -4.25 -42.82
N THR A 264 20.07 -5.43 -43.37
CA THR A 264 18.84 -5.70 -44.13
C THR A 264 17.60 -5.84 -43.23
N SER A 265 17.75 -6.18 -41.95
CA SER A 265 16.63 -6.28 -40.99
C SER A 265 15.88 -4.97 -40.79
N SER A 266 16.56 -3.83 -41.00
CA SER A 266 15.98 -2.50 -40.93
C SER A 266 15.42 -2.00 -42.26
N GLN A 267 15.57 -2.77 -43.33
CA GLN A 267 15.06 -2.43 -44.65
C GLN A 267 13.69 -3.08 -44.87
N GLN A 268 13.18 -3.03 -46.10
CA GLN A 268 11.94 -3.72 -46.45
C GLN A 268 12.01 -5.23 -46.16
N THR A 269 10.95 -5.79 -45.59
CA THR A 269 10.87 -7.22 -45.24
C THR A 269 11.14 -8.17 -46.42
N ARG A 270 10.90 -7.72 -47.66
CA ARG A 270 11.18 -8.49 -48.89
C ARG A 270 12.66 -8.81 -49.10
N ILE A 271 13.58 -7.90 -48.74
CA ILE A 271 15.02 -8.15 -48.94
C ILE A 271 15.52 -9.22 -47.96
N SER A 272 15.14 -9.13 -46.68
CA SER A 272 15.52 -10.13 -45.67
C SER A 272 15.01 -11.51 -46.06
N ARG A 273 13.76 -11.60 -46.54
CA ARG A 273 13.20 -12.87 -47.04
C ARG A 273 13.98 -13.42 -48.23
N SER A 274 14.34 -12.57 -49.21
CA SER A 274 15.11 -12.98 -50.38
C SER A 274 16.50 -13.51 -50.00
N ILE A 275 17.17 -12.87 -49.04
CA ILE A 275 18.49 -13.29 -48.53
C ILE A 275 18.39 -14.63 -47.80
N LEU A 276 17.44 -14.76 -46.87
CA LEU A 276 17.26 -15.98 -46.06
C LEU A 276 16.95 -17.21 -46.91
N GLN A 277 16.19 -17.05 -48.00
CA GLN A 277 15.87 -18.15 -48.93
C GLN A 277 17.10 -18.74 -49.65
N HIS A 278 18.21 -17.99 -49.71
CA HIS A 278 19.46 -18.43 -50.33
C HIS A 278 20.53 -18.82 -49.29
N LEU A 279 20.17 -18.84 -48.01
CA LEU A 279 21.07 -19.11 -46.90
C LEU A 279 20.75 -20.46 -46.24
N ASP A 280 21.77 -21.31 -46.08
CA ASP A 280 21.71 -22.50 -45.24
C ASP A 280 22.20 -22.13 -43.82
N LEU A 281 21.26 -21.94 -42.89
CA LEU A 281 21.55 -21.43 -41.54
C LEU A 281 22.46 -22.37 -40.74
N PRO A 282 22.21 -23.70 -40.65
CA PRO A 282 23.10 -24.62 -39.97
C PRO A 282 24.52 -24.68 -40.56
N GLN A 283 24.66 -24.48 -41.88
CA GLN A 283 25.96 -24.49 -42.52
C GLN A 283 26.80 -23.26 -42.14
N VAL A 284 26.17 -22.08 -42.13
CA VAL A 284 26.85 -20.80 -41.84
C VAL A 284 27.02 -20.58 -40.33
N PHE A 285 26.00 -20.89 -39.54
CA PHE A 285 25.94 -20.65 -38.10
C PHE A 285 25.92 -21.97 -37.32
N ASN A 286 27.08 -22.38 -36.81
CA ASN A 286 27.28 -23.61 -36.04
C ASN A 286 28.13 -23.35 -34.79
N ASP A 287 28.34 -24.39 -33.97
CA ASP A 287 29.10 -24.34 -32.71
C ASP A 287 30.50 -23.69 -32.83
N ARG A 288 31.10 -23.67 -34.02
CA ARG A 288 32.43 -23.09 -34.26
C ARG A 288 32.40 -21.64 -34.74
N THR A 289 31.30 -21.19 -35.34
CA THR A 289 31.17 -19.85 -35.93
C THR A 289 30.32 -18.88 -35.09
N LEU A 290 29.54 -19.41 -34.14
CA LEU A 290 28.72 -18.62 -33.21
C LEU A 290 29.54 -18.09 -32.03
N GLU A 291 30.37 -17.10 -32.32
CA GLU A 291 31.08 -16.29 -31.32
C GLU A 291 30.18 -15.17 -30.76
N GLU A 292 30.65 -14.50 -29.70
CA GLU A 292 29.91 -13.44 -29.00
C GLU A 292 29.39 -12.35 -29.94
N SER A 293 30.25 -11.82 -30.81
CA SER A 293 29.91 -10.75 -31.76
C SER A 293 28.85 -11.18 -32.77
N THR A 294 28.97 -12.38 -33.33
CA THR A 294 28.01 -12.97 -34.27
C THR A 294 26.64 -13.18 -33.60
N VAL A 295 26.61 -13.68 -32.36
CA VAL A 295 25.36 -13.87 -31.61
C VAL A 295 24.63 -12.55 -31.36
N TYR A 296 25.35 -11.47 -31.00
CA TYR A 296 24.73 -10.15 -30.82
C TYR A 296 24.21 -9.56 -32.14
N LEU A 297 24.92 -9.77 -33.25
CA LEU A 297 24.41 -9.38 -34.57
C LEU A 297 23.14 -10.16 -34.92
N LEU A 298 23.10 -11.47 -34.72
CA LEU A 298 21.89 -12.26 -34.96
C LEU A 298 20.73 -11.85 -34.04
N LEU A 299 21.02 -11.50 -32.78
CA LEU A 299 20.04 -10.95 -31.84
C LEU A 299 19.40 -9.67 -32.39
N ASP A 300 20.20 -8.73 -32.90
CA ASP A 300 19.71 -7.49 -33.49
C ASP A 300 18.95 -7.72 -34.80
N ALA A 301 19.41 -8.66 -35.63
CA ALA A 301 18.70 -9.04 -36.86
C ALA A 301 17.33 -9.66 -36.56
N ALA A 302 17.22 -10.47 -35.50
CA ALA A 302 15.97 -11.09 -35.04
C ALA A 302 14.94 -10.08 -34.49
N ALA A 303 15.27 -8.79 -34.42
CA ALA A 303 14.26 -7.74 -34.22
C ALA A 303 13.30 -7.63 -35.41
N ASN A 304 13.67 -8.11 -36.61
CA ASN A 304 12.78 -8.20 -37.77
C ASN A 304 11.95 -9.49 -37.74
N ILE A 305 10.64 -9.35 -37.98
CA ILE A 305 9.68 -10.48 -37.91
C ILE A 305 9.98 -11.61 -38.91
N GLU A 306 10.46 -11.31 -40.12
CA GLU A 306 10.74 -12.34 -41.13
C GLU A 306 11.99 -13.15 -40.78
N ILE A 307 13.01 -12.49 -40.24
CA ILE A 307 14.23 -13.15 -39.77
C ILE A 307 13.91 -14.05 -38.56
N ALA A 308 13.16 -13.52 -37.59
CA ALA A 308 12.75 -14.29 -36.42
C ALA A 308 11.89 -15.52 -36.80
N ARG A 309 10.93 -15.37 -37.71
CA ARG A 309 10.13 -16.50 -38.22
C ARG A 309 10.98 -17.55 -38.90
N TYR A 310 11.89 -17.14 -39.80
CA TYR A 310 12.75 -18.09 -40.50
C TYR A 310 13.70 -18.83 -39.56
N PHE A 311 14.25 -18.15 -38.55
CA PHE A 311 15.05 -18.80 -37.50
C PHE A 311 14.25 -19.79 -36.66
N PHE A 312 12.95 -19.56 -36.49
CA PHE A 312 12.08 -20.46 -35.76
C PHE A 312 11.64 -21.68 -36.59
N GLU A 313 11.38 -21.49 -37.88
CA GLU A 313 10.94 -22.54 -38.81
C GLU A 313 12.07 -23.53 -39.17
N ASP A 314 13.34 -23.09 -39.11
CA ASP A 314 14.49 -23.96 -39.25
C ASP A 314 14.79 -24.72 -37.94
N ASP A 315 14.15 -25.87 -37.77
CA ASP A 315 14.29 -26.74 -36.59
C ASP A 315 15.76 -27.11 -36.30
N ALA A 316 16.60 -27.28 -37.32
CA ALA A 316 17.99 -27.71 -37.12
C ALA A 316 18.83 -26.58 -36.53
N PHE A 317 18.71 -25.37 -37.07
CA PHE A 317 19.39 -24.20 -36.54
C PHE A 317 18.87 -23.85 -35.14
N PHE A 318 17.55 -23.83 -34.93
CA PHE A 318 16.97 -23.43 -33.65
C PHE A 318 17.33 -24.37 -32.50
N ASN A 319 17.37 -25.68 -32.75
CA ASN A 319 17.81 -26.65 -31.75
C ASN A 319 19.31 -26.51 -31.44
N THR A 320 20.15 -26.17 -32.43
CA THR A 320 21.57 -25.88 -32.21
C THR A 320 21.76 -24.71 -31.23
N LEU A 321 20.96 -23.63 -31.35
CA LEU A 321 21.01 -22.51 -30.41
C LEU A 321 20.65 -22.92 -28.97
N LYS A 322 19.64 -23.78 -28.79
CA LYS A 322 19.22 -24.29 -27.47
C LYS A 322 20.27 -25.21 -26.85
N ASP A 323 20.85 -26.09 -27.65
CA ASP A 323 21.89 -27.02 -27.22
C ASP A 323 23.15 -26.25 -26.78
N MET A 324 23.55 -25.23 -27.54
CA MET A 324 24.66 -24.34 -27.16
C MET A 324 24.35 -23.51 -25.90
N GLN A 325 23.12 -23.01 -25.75
CA GLN A 325 22.70 -22.20 -24.59
C GLN A 325 22.69 -22.99 -23.28
N THR A 326 22.43 -24.29 -23.34
CA THR A 326 22.41 -25.19 -22.16
C THR A 326 23.72 -25.93 -21.93
N SER A 327 24.64 -25.90 -22.90
CA SER A 327 25.94 -26.55 -22.82
C SER A 327 26.86 -25.85 -21.80
N PRO A 328 27.45 -26.59 -20.83
CA PRO A 328 28.39 -26.03 -19.87
C PRO A 328 29.76 -25.66 -20.49
N LYS A 329 29.99 -25.98 -21.76
CA LYS A 329 31.23 -25.66 -22.49
C LYS A 329 31.19 -24.30 -23.18
N THR A 330 30.00 -23.72 -23.33
CA THR A 330 29.80 -22.42 -23.97
C THR A 330 30.22 -21.31 -23.01
N ASP A 331 30.87 -20.27 -23.54
CA ASP A 331 31.19 -19.08 -22.74
C ASP A 331 29.90 -18.47 -22.16
N LYS A 332 29.95 -18.00 -20.91
CA LYS A 332 28.81 -17.42 -20.20
C LYS A 332 28.21 -16.24 -20.97
N LEU A 333 29.04 -15.40 -21.59
CA LEU A 333 28.58 -14.24 -22.38
C LEU A 333 27.81 -14.69 -23.62
N VAL A 334 28.32 -15.69 -24.33
CA VAL A 334 27.67 -16.30 -25.51
C VAL A 334 26.36 -16.97 -25.10
N ALA A 335 26.34 -17.75 -24.01
CA ALA A 335 25.13 -18.38 -23.51
C ALA A 335 24.03 -17.37 -23.11
N LYS A 336 24.42 -16.23 -22.52
CA LYS A 336 23.51 -15.12 -22.22
C LYS A 336 22.95 -14.46 -23.49
N GLY A 337 23.81 -14.22 -24.49
CA GLY A 337 23.40 -13.72 -25.80
C GLY A 337 22.41 -14.65 -26.49
N LEU A 338 22.70 -15.96 -26.49
CA LEU A 338 21.84 -17.00 -27.05
C LEU A 338 20.49 -17.08 -26.33
N LYS A 339 20.47 -16.98 -25.00
CA LYS A 339 19.21 -16.95 -24.22
C LYS A 339 18.34 -15.77 -24.64
N ARG A 340 18.92 -14.57 -24.82
CA ARG A 340 18.18 -13.40 -25.31
C ARG A 340 17.70 -13.57 -26.74
N LEU A 341 18.53 -14.14 -27.62
CA LEU A 341 18.16 -14.39 -29.03
C LEU A 341 16.98 -15.35 -29.13
N ILE A 342 17.02 -16.48 -28.41
CA ILE A 342 15.93 -17.45 -28.34
C ILE A 342 14.65 -16.80 -27.79
N ALA A 343 14.77 -16.01 -26.72
CA ALA A 343 13.63 -15.28 -26.14
C ALA A 343 13.02 -14.29 -27.14
N ARG A 344 13.84 -13.63 -27.97
CA ARG A 344 13.38 -12.69 -29.01
C ARG A 344 12.67 -13.39 -30.16
N ILE A 345 13.20 -14.53 -30.62
CA ILE A 345 12.56 -15.39 -31.63
C ILE A 345 11.17 -15.83 -31.16
N TYR A 346 11.08 -16.40 -29.96
CA TYR A 346 9.80 -16.79 -29.35
C TYR A 346 8.89 -15.59 -29.06
N GLY A 347 9.47 -14.45 -28.69
CA GLY A 347 8.76 -13.21 -28.38
C GLY A 347 7.91 -12.71 -29.55
N TRP A 348 8.43 -12.79 -30.78
CA TRP A 348 7.66 -12.45 -31.99
C TRP A 348 6.43 -13.34 -32.18
N GLN A 349 6.55 -14.65 -31.95
CA GLN A 349 5.43 -15.59 -32.04
C GLN A 349 4.35 -15.26 -30.99
N SER A 350 4.78 -15.03 -29.75
CA SER A 350 3.87 -14.66 -28.65
C SER A 350 3.18 -13.32 -28.92
N PHE A 351 3.94 -12.32 -29.37
CA PHE A 351 3.42 -10.99 -29.69
C PHE A 351 2.39 -11.03 -30.82
N GLU A 352 2.70 -11.71 -31.94
CA GLU A 352 1.77 -11.82 -33.07
C GLU A 352 0.47 -12.54 -32.67
N HIS A 353 0.56 -13.53 -31.77
CA HIS A 353 -0.60 -14.22 -31.23
C HIS A 353 -1.41 -13.33 -30.27
N ALA A 354 -0.75 -12.56 -29.40
CA ALA A 354 -1.39 -11.66 -28.44
C ALA A 354 -2.12 -10.48 -29.10
N LEU A 355 -1.74 -10.10 -30.34
CA LEU A 355 -2.46 -9.06 -31.09
C LEU A 355 -3.91 -9.48 -31.41
N THR A 356 -4.16 -10.76 -31.70
CA THR A 356 -5.50 -11.25 -32.10
C THR A 356 -6.20 -12.11 -31.06
N ASN A 357 -5.46 -12.76 -30.16
CA ASN A 357 -6.04 -13.66 -29.15
C ASN A 357 -6.29 -12.94 -27.80
N PRO A 358 -7.55 -12.88 -27.32
CA PRO A 358 -7.88 -12.32 -26.01
C PRO A 358 -7.24 -13.04 -24.81
N THR A 359 -6.80 -14.29 -24.98
CA THR A 359 -6.11 -15.09 -23.96
C THR A 359 -4.63 -15.31 -24.29
N GLY A 360 -4.02 -14.42 -25.08
CA GLY A 360 -2.60 -14.49 -25.40
C GLY A 360 -1.71 -14.27 -24.16
N ASP A 361 -0.44 -14.62 -24.29
CA ASP A 361 0.56 -14.40 -23.25
C ASP A 361 1.07 -12.94 -23.33
N PHE A 362 0.38 -12.07 -22.59
CA PHE A 362 0.68 -10.64 -22.54
C PHE A 362 2.00 -10.34 -21.82
N ASP A 363 2.40 -11.17 -20.86
CA ASP A 363 3.58 -10.96 -20.03
C ASP A 363 4.85 -11.20 -20.85
N THR A 364 4.91 -12.33 -21.55
CA THR A 364 6.02 -12.63 -22.48
C THR A 364 6.09 -11.61 -23.62
N SER A 365 4.93 -11.18 -24.13
CA SER A 365 4.87 -10.16 -25.18
C SER A 365 5.35 -8.78 -24.69
N ALA A 366 4.99 -8.38 -23.48
CA ALA A 366 5.46 -7.13 -22.87
C ALA A 366 6.97 -7.19 -22.58
N ALA A 367 7.49 -8.32 -22.09
CA ALA A 367 8.92 -8.52 -21.87
C ALA A 367 9.72 -8.44 -23.19
N PHE A 368 9.19 -9.03 -24.27
CA PHE A 368 9.75 -8.89 -25.61
C PHE A 368 9.79 -7.43 -26.07
N LEU A 369 8.68 -6.69 -25.95
CA LEU A 369 8.63 -5.27 -26.35
C LEU A 369 9.56 -4.40 -25.49
N LYS A 370 9.70 -4.70 -24.20
CA LYS A 370 10.65 -4.03 -23.30
C LYS A 370 12.10 -4.23 -23.76
N ASP A 371 12.47 -5.46 -24.15
CA ASP A 371 13.81 -5.78 -24.68
C ASP A 371 14.06 -5.12 -26.05
N ILE A 372 13.08 -5.13 -26.95
CA ILE A 372 13.17 -4.44 -28.26
C ILE A 372 13.38 -2.94 -28.10
N ALA A 373 12.61 -2.29 -27.22
CA ALA A 373 12.68 -0.86 -26.98
C ALA A 373 13.94 -0.41 -26.20
N ALA A 374 14.77 -1.34 -25.73
CA ALA A 374 16.04 -1.03 -25.06
C ALA A 374 17.22 -0.81 -26.02
N GLY A 375 17.07 -1.13 -27.31
CA GLY A 375 18.11 -0.96 -28.34
C GLY A 375 17.64 -0.12 -29.53
N GLU A 376 18.47 0.80 -30.01
CA GLU A 376 18.14 1.71 -31.12
C GLU A 376 17.80 0.93 -32.39
N HIS A 377 18.71 0.06 -32.84
CA HIS A 377 18.53 -0.74 -34.04
C HIS A 377 17.32 -1.67 -33.91
N SER A 378 17.18 -2.33 -32.76
CA SER A 378 16.06 -3.24 -32.48
C SER A 378 14.70 -2.51 -32.53
N LEU A 379 14.60 -1.34 -31.91
CA LEU A 379 13.41 -0.50 -31.96
C LEU A 379 13.11 -0.01 -33.38
N GLY A 380 14.13 0.42 -34.12
CA GLY A 380 14.01 0.82 -35.52
C GLY A 380 13.45 -0.30 -36.40
N CYS A 381 14.02 -1.50 -36.31
CA CYS A 381 13.54 -2.67 -37.05
C CYS A 381 12.10 -3.06 -36.69
N TRP A 382 11.76 -3.05 -35.41
CA TRP A 382 10.40 -3.35 -34.96
C TRP A 382 9.40 -2.30 -35.45
N LEU A 383 9.76 -1.00 -35.36
CA LEU A 383 8.95 0.11 -35.83
C LEU A 383 8.70 -0.02 -37.34
N GLU A 384 9.72 -0.33 -38.13
CA GLU A 384 9.58 -0.60 -39.57
C GLU A 384 8.63 -1.76 -39.85
N CYS A 385 8.76 -2.86 -39.12
CA CYS A 385 7.84 -3.99 -39.24
C CYS A 385 6.39 -3.56 -38.95
N MET A 386 6.16 -2.78 -37.90
CA MET A 386 4.84 -2.27 -37.54
C MET A 386 4.27 -1.25 -38.53
N LEU A 387 5.12 -0.54 -39.29
CA LEU A 387 4.72 0.44 -40.30
C LEU A 387 4.42 -0.19 -41.66
N ILE A 388 5.23 -1.17 -42.08
CA ILE A 388 5.21 -1.69 -43.46
C ILE A 388 4.53 -3.07 -43.56
N HIS A 389 4.59 -3.91 -42.52
CA HIS A 389 4.09 -5.28 -42.62
C HIS A 389 2.55 -5.32 -42.56
N GLU A 390 1.91 -5.50 -43.71
CA GLU A 390 0.44 -5.46 -43.88
C GLU A 390 -0.32 -6.29 -42.83
N ASN A 391 0.10 -7.54 -42.57
CA ASN A 391 -0.55 -8.41 -41.57
C ASN A 391 -0.55 -7.84 -40.13
N LEU A 392 0.54 -7.20 -39.70
CA LEU A 392 0.60 -6.61 -38.35
C LEU A 392 -0.29 -5.37 -38.27
N THR A 393 -0.27 -4.54 -39.32
CA THR A 393 -1.11 -3.34 -39.40
C THR A 393 -2.60 -3.68 -39.40
N SER A 394 -3.02 -4.72 -40.13
CA SER A 394 -4.42 -5.15 -40.17
C SER A 394 -4.87 -5.73 -38.82
N LYS A 395 -4.06 -6.60 -38.19
CA LYS A 395 -4.35 -7.17 -36.87
C LYS A 395 -4.52 -6.09 -35.79
N LEU A 396 -3.67 -5.06 -35.80
CA LEU A 396 -3.78 -3.95 -34.85
C LEU A 396 -5.00 -3.05 -35.10
N ALA A 397 -5.42 -2.91 -36.37
CA ALA A 397 -6.55 -2.08 -36.78
C ALA A 397 -7.92 -2.76 -36.54
N GLU A 398 -7.99 -4.09 -36.62
CA GLU A 398 -9.23 -4.87 -36.45
C GLU A 398 -9.76 -4.88 -35.01
N THR A 399 -8.91 -4.57 -34.02
CA THR A 399 -9.31 -4.59 -32.61
C THR A 399 -9.97 -3.26 -32.20
N PRO A 400 -11.26 -3.25 -31.78
CA PRO A 400 -11.95 -2.02 -31.39
C PRO A 400 -11.29 -1.39 -30.15
N GLY A 401 -11.13 -0.06 -30.17
CA GLY A 401 -10.63 0.69 -29.02
C GLY A 401 -11.56 0.55 -27.81
N PRO A 402 -11.03 0.60 -26.57
CA PRO A 402 -11.85 0.48 -25.37
C PRO A 402 -12.96 1.55 -25.34
N SER A 403 -14.17 1.18 -24.91
CA SER A 403 -15.34 2.08 -24.89
C SER A 403 -15.23 3.25 -23.90
N GLN A 404 -14.17 3.26 -23.09
CA GLN A 404 -13.80 4.33 -22.16
C GLN A 404 -12.32 4.65 -22.41
N SER A 405 -12.00 5.93 -22.62
CA SER A 405 -10.60 6.41 -22.68
C SER A 405 -9.93 6.05 -21.34
N ARG A 406 -9.00 5.10 -21.40
CA ARG A 406 -8.17 4.66 -20.28
C ARG A 406 -6.71 4.87 -20.66
N SER A 407 -5.91 5.28 -19.70
CA SER A 407 -4.46 5.35 -19.85
C SER A 407 -3.88 3.95 -20.13
N PRO A 408 -2.71 3.86 -20.80
CA PRO A 408 -2.04 2.58 -21.02
C PRO A 408 -1.74 1.86 -19.69
N PRO A 409 -1.77 0.51 -19.64
CA PRO A 409 -1.35 -0.23 -18.46
C PRO A 409 0.18 -0.12 -18.24
N LEU A 410 0.61 -0.29 -17.00
CA LEU A 410 2.01 -0.19 -16.56
C LEU A 410 2.83 -1.45 -16.85
N LEU A 411 2.80 -1.94 -18.10
CA LEU A 411 3.39 -3.23 -18.50
C LEU A 411 4.94 -3.26 -18.51
N LEU A 412 5.62 -2.10 -18.47
CA LEU A 412 7.08 -2.05 -18.43
C LEU A 412 7.67 -2.13 -17.01
N GLN A 413 6.81 -2.05 -15.99
CA GLN A 413 7.21 -2.23 -14.59
C GLN A 413 7.47 -3.72 -14.31
N GLU A 414 8.34 -4.03 -13.34
CA GLU A 414 8.66 -5.43 -12.99
C GLU A 414 7.45 -6.22 -12.50
N ARG A 415 6.44 -5.53 -11.98
CA ARG A 415 5.16 -6.11 -11.56
C ARG A 415 4.04 -5.24 -12.09
N HIS A 416 3.05 -5.89 -12.67
CA HIS A 416 1.82 -5.24 -13.10
C HIS A 416 0.62 -6.16 -12.80
N PRO A 417 -0.57 -5.58 -12.55
CA PRO A 417 -1.78 -6.39 -12.40
C PRO A 417 -2.06 -7.18 -13.67
N PRO A 418 -2.88 -8.25 -13.60
CA PRO A 418 -3.29 -8.99 -14.78
C PRO A 418 -3.96 -8.05 -15.78
N VAL A 419 -3.52 -8.11 -17.04
CA VAL A 419 -3.92 -7.17 -18.09
C VAL A 419 -4.92 -7.81 -19.03
N SER A 420 -5.97 -7.08 -19.38
CA SER A 420 -6.92 -7.50 -20.41
C SER A 420 -6.37 -7.25 -21.81
N HIS A 421 -6.84 -8.00 -22.81
CA HIS A 421 -6.45 -7.80 -24.22
C HIS A 421 -6.58 -6.34 -24.68
N SER A 422 -7.66 -5.65 -24.32
CA SER A 422 -7.87 -4.23 -24.68
C SER A 422 -6.80 -3.29 -24.11
N GLN A 423 -6.34 -3.56 -22.88
CA GLN A 423 -5.29 -2.78 -22.23
C GLN A 423 -3.92 -3.09 -22.85
N PHE A 424 -3.66 -4.35 -23.17
CA PHE A 424 -2.45 -4.74 -23.89
C PHE A 424 -2.36 -4.05 -25.27
N ILE A 425 -3.45 -4.03 -26.04
CA ILE A 425 -3.48 -3.32 -27.34
C ILE A 425 -3.27 -1.81 -27.17
N ALA A 426 -3.85 -1.19 -26.12
CA ALA A 426 -3.60 0.22 -25.82
C ALA A 426 -2.12 0.50 -25.52
N PHE A 427 -1.44 -0.41 -24.80
CA PHE A 427 0.01 -0.36 -24.57
C PHE A 427 0.82 -0.46 -25.87
N VAL A 428 0.49 -1.42 -26.74
CA VAL A 428 1.18 -1.57 -28.04
C VAL A 428 1.02 -0.32 -28.91
N LYS A 429 -0.19 0.25 -28.96
CA LYS A 429 -0.47 1.51 -29.67
C LYS A 429 0.29 2.69 -29.08
N ALA A 430 0.38 2.77 -27.75
CA ALA A 430 1.17 3.79 -27.05
C ALA A 430 2.65 3.69 -27.41
N LEU A 431 3.24 2.49 -27.35
CA LEU A 431 4.64 2.25 -27.72
C LEU A 431 4.91 2.60 -29.18
N LEU A 432 4.03 2.17 -30.10
CA LEU A 432 4.14 2.49 -31.53
C LEU A 432 4.05 4.00 -31.79
N GLY A 433 3.07 4.68 -31.20
CA GLY A 433 2.88 6.12 -31.36
C GLY A 433 4.01 6.96 -30.77
N ILE A 434 4.47 6.62 -29.56
CA ILE A 434 5.62 7.30 -28.91
C ILE A 434 6.89 7.10 -29.75
N SER A 435 7.19 5.88 -30.16
CA SER A 435 8.39 5.57 -30.95
C SER A 435 8.39 6.33 -32.29
N ALA A 436 7.24 6.42 -32.96
CA ALA A 436 7.06 7.21 -34.18
C ALA A 436 7.30 8.72 -33.96
N VAL A 437 6.80 9.29 -32.86
CA VAL A 437 7.07 10.71 -32.52
C VAL A 437 8.53 10.94 -32.17
N LEU A 438 9.20 9.98 -31.52
CA LEU A 438 10.65 10.04 -31.24
C LEU A 438 11.49 10.00 -32.52
N ALA A 439 11.05 9.25 -33.55
CA ALA A 439 11.65 9.28 -34.88
C ALA A 439 11.52 10.67 -35.51
N ALA A 440 10.31 11.24 -35.51
CA ALA A 440 10.03 12.58 -36.04
C ALA A 440 10.82 13.67 -35.29
N LEU A 441 10.91 13.58 -33.95
CA LEU A 441 11.73 14.46 -33.13
C LEU A 441 13.20 14.40 -33.54
N SER A 442 13.77 13.19 -33.55
CA SER A 442 15.19 12.99 -33.87
C SER A 442 15.54 13.48 -35.27
N TRP A 443 14.61 13.30 -36.23
CA TRP A 443 14.75 13.83 -37.57
C TRP A 443 14.74 15.35 -37.60
N SER A 444 13.72 15.96 -36.99
CA SER A 444 13.58 17.42 -36.92
C SER A 444 14.78 18.09 -36.27
N ASP A 445 15.39 17.42 -35.30
CA ASP A 445 16.59 17.86 -34.62
C ASP A 445 17.84 17.79 -35.51
N SER A 446 18.02 16.71 -36.27
CA SER A 446 19.13 16.62 -37.24
C SER A 446 19.08 17.68 -38.35
N ILE A 447 17.89 18.01 -38.86
CA ILE A 447 17.73 19.01 -39.94
C ILE A 447 17.58 20.46 -39.43
N GLY A 448 17.58 20.67 -38.12
CA GLY A 448 17.45 22.01 -37.51
C GLY A 448 16.05 22.66 -37.63
N ASN A 449 14.97 21.88 -37.73
CA ASN A 449 13.62 22.44 -37.80
C ASN A 449 13.01 22.69 -36.41
N ASN A 450 12.96 23.96 -35.99
CA ASN A 450 12.46 24.35 -34.67
C ASN A 450 10.97 24.03 -34.45
N ALA A 451 10.10 24.21 -35.44
CA ALA A 451 8.65 24.08 -35.25
C ALA A 451 8.20 22.62 -34.99
N CYS A 452 8.75 21.68 -35.74
CA CYS A 452 8.50 20.25 -35.52
C CYS A 452 9.11 19.79 -34.19
N ARG A 453 10.36 20.19 -33.92
CA ARG A 453 11.09 19.84 -32.70
C ARG A 453 10.40 20.30 -31.43
N GLU A 454 10.01 21.57 -31.34
CA GLU A 454 9.34 22.14 -30.17
C GLU A 454 7.98 21.47 -29.90
N ARG A 455 7.19 21.19 -30.95
CA ARG A 455 5.89 20.50 -30.80
C ARG A 455 6.06 19.06 -30.36
N SER A 456 7.02 18.34 -30.93
CA SER A 456 7.35 16.98 -30.51
C SER A 456 7.77 16.95 -29.04
N LEU A 457 8.70 17.80 -28.61
CA LEU A 457 9.14 17.88 -27.21
C LEU A 457 7.98 18.26 -26.26
N GLY A 458 7.10 19.18 -26.66
CA GLY A 458 5.92 19.53 -25.87
C GLY A 458 4.95 18.35 -25.68
N LEU A 459 4.77 17.50 -26.70
CA LEU A 459 3.98 16.27 -26.60
C LEU A 459 4.63 15.24 -25.67
N LEU A 460 5.96 15.09 -25.73
CA LEU A 460 6.68 14.21 -24.83
C LEU A 460 6.53 14.67 -23.37
N VAL A 461 6.64 15.97 -23.10
CA VAL A 461 6.44 16.54 -21.75
C VAL A 461 5.01 16.27 -21.25
N LEU A 462 4.01 16.36 -22.12
CA LEU A 462 2.63 16.02 -21.78
C LEU A 462 2.52 14.54 -21.38
N TRP A 463 3.05 13.63 -22.20
CA TRP A 463 3.02 12.18 -21.94
C TRP A 463 3.82 11.75 -20.71
N GLN A 464 4.95 12.40 -20.41
CA GLN A 464 5.71 12.15 -19.19
C GLN A 464 4.92 12.50 -17.91
N GLY A 465 3.91 13.36 -18.01
CA GLY A 465 3.02 13.71 -16.92
C GLY A 465 1.82 12.76 -16.72
N ILE A 466 1.69 11.70 -17.53
CA ILE A 466 0.53 10.81 -17.52
C ILE A 466 0.99 9.36 -17.28
N ASP A 467 0.42 8.70 -16.28
CA ASP A 467 0.70 7.28 -15.99
C ASP A 467 0.40 6.38 -17.20
N GLY A 468 1.21 5.34 -17.39
CA GLY A 468 1.18 4.45 -18.55
C GLY A 468 2.01 4.99 -19.70
N TYR A 469 1.79 6.25 -20.09
CA TYR A 469 2.59 6.91 -21.10
C TYR A 469 3.99 7.25 -20.61
N ARG A 470 4.11 7.71 -19.37
CA ARG A 470 5.38 8.06 -18.72
C ARG A 470 6.36 6.90 -18.74
N GLU A 471 5.92 5.70 -18.39
CA GLU A 471 6.78 4.51 -18.32
C GLU A 471 7.26 4.09 -19.71
N VAL A 472 6.38 4.12 -20.72
CA VAL A 472 6.73 3.85 -22.12
C VAL A 472 7.73 4.89 -22.64
N LEU A 473 7.42 6.16 -22.43
CA LEU A 473 8.27 7.27 -22.89
C LEU A 473 9.64 7.24 -22.21
N ASN A 474 9.68 7.12 -20.88
CA ASN A 474 10.93 7.10 -20.14
C ASN A 474 11.81 5.96 -20.60
N HIS A 475 11.26 4.74 -20.77
CA HIS A 475 12.01 3.59 -21.27
C HIS A 475 12.61 3.85 -22.66
N CYS A 476 11.83 4.42 -23.60
CA CYS A 476 12.35 4.76 -24.93
C CYS A 476 13.39 5.89 -24.90
N LEU A 477 13.26 6.89 -24.02
CA LEU A 477 14.20 8.00 -23.91
C LEU A 477 15.59 7.57 -23.41
N LEU A 478 15.72 6.39 -22.78
CA LEU A 478 16.99 5.81 -22.33
C LEU A 478 17.91 5.39 -23.48
N LEU A 479 17.41 5.37 -24.72
CA LEU A 479 18.25 5.15 -25.90
C LEU A 479 19.31 6.24 -26.00
N ARG A 480 20.54 5.83 -26.30
CA ARG A 480 21.75 6.69 -26.31
C ARG A 480 21.54 7.98 -27.09
N GLN A 481 21.06 7.91 -28.32
CA GLN A 481 20.84 9.03 -29.22
C GLN A 481 19.76 9.96 -28.69
N LEU A 482 18.68 9.42 -28.11
CA LEU A 482 17.59 10.23 -27.58
C LEU A 482 18.04 11.00 -26.33
N THR A 483 18.72 10.33 -25.41
CA THR A 483 19.29 10.97 -24.22
C THR A 483 20.31 12.06 -24.61
N LYS A 484 21.24 11.77 -25.54
CA LYS A 484 22.23 12.75 -26.00
C LYS A 484 21.58 13.96 -26.69
N ARG A 485 20.55 13.74 -27.51
CA ARG A 485 19.79 14.82 -28.15
C ARG A 485 19.05 15.69 -27.15
N LEU A 486 18.52 15.13 -26.06
CA LEU A 486 17.97 15.95 -24.98
C LEU A 486 19.05 16.86 -24.36
N GLY A 487 20.27 16.33 -24.19
CA GLY A 487 21.43 17.12 -23.75
C GLY A 487 21.82 18.24 -24.73
N TRP A 488 21.78 17.99 -26.04
CA TRP A 488 22.07 18.99 -27.07
C TRP A 488 20.97 20.04 -27.23
N ASN A 489 19.72 19.66 -26.95
CA ASN A 489 18.59 20.57 -27.00
C ASN A 489 18.45 21.45 -25.76
N LYS A 490 19.44 21.44 -24.85
CA LYS A 490 19.46 22.33 -23.68
C LYS A 490 19.53 23.81 -24.10
N THR A 491 19.24 24.68 -23.14
CA THR A 491 19.31 26.12 -23.38
C THR A 491 20.75 26.60 -23.54
N ASP A 492 21.04 27.34 -24.61
CA ASP A 492 22.31 28.05 -24.82
C ASP A 492 22.25 29.47 -24.18
N GLU A 493 22.61 30.53 -24.90
CA GLU A 493 22.64 31.90 -24.37
C GLU A 493 21.25 32.54 -24.22
N THR A 494 20.26 32.13 -25.03
CA THR A 494 18.89 32.64 -25.00
C THR A 494 17.87 31.53 -24.72
N PRO A 495 16.88 31.76 -23.83
CA PRO A 495 15.88 30.76 -23.49
C PRO A 495 14.99 30.39 -24.68
N SER A 496 14.89 29.10 -24.96
CA SER A 496 14.05 28.52 -26.01
C SER A 496 13.06 27.51 -25.43
N LYS A 497 11.94 27.28 -26.12
CA LYS A 497 10.95 26.29 -25.68
C LYS A 497 11.47 24.87 -25.76
N SER A 498 12.24 24.56 -26.80
CA SER A 498 12.92 23.27 -26.92
C SER A 498 13.87 23.05 -25.74
N GLY A 499 14.62 24.08 -25.33
CA GLY A 499 15.45 24.08 -24.11
C GLY A 499 14.65 23.75 -22.86
N LEU A 500 13.57 24.50 -22.61
CA LEU A 500 12.70 24.29 -21.46
C LEU A 500 12.10 22.88 -21.42
N PHE A 501 11.60 22.37 -22.55
CA PHE A 501 11.00 21.03 -22.61
C PHE A 501 12.06 19.92 -22.48
N ALA A 502 13.23 20.06 -23.10
CA ALA A 502 14.31 19.09 -22.99
C ALA A 502 14.82 19.00 -21.55
N GLU A 503 15.04 20.14 -20.89
CA GLU A 503 15.42 20.20 -19.48
C GLU A 503 14.38 19.56 -18.57
N ARG A 504 13.08 19.82 -18.81
CA ARG A 504 11.99 19.19 -18.05
C ARG A 504 11.94 17.67 -18.24
N LEU A 505 12.13 17.19 -19.47
CA LEU A 505 12.19 15.75 -19.77
C LEU A 505 13.37 15.07 -19.06
N LEU A 506 14.56 15.70 -19.09
CA LEU A 506 15.76 15.22 -18.40
C LEU A 506 15.56 15.15 -16.89
N VAL A 507 14.96 16.20 -16.29
CA VAL A 507 14.60 16.20 -14.87
C VAL A 507 13.59 15.09 -14.56
N GLY A 508 12.60 14.87 -15.43
CA GLY A 508 11.63 13.79 -15.28
C GLY A 508 12.27 12.39 -15.34
N LEU A 509 13.21 12.18 -16.26
CA LEU A 509 14.01 10.94 -16.35
C LEU A 509 14.88 10.76 -15.10
N ALA A 510 15.53 11.83 -14.65
CA ALA A 510 16.41 11.80 -13.48
C ALA A 510 15.71 11.44 -12.16
N LYS A 511 14.39 11.65 -12.08
CA LYS A 511 13.57 11.27 -10.92
C LYS A 511 13.27 9.78 -10.85
N ASP A 512 13.41 9.06 -11.97
CA ASP A 512 13.27 7.61 -12.01
C ASP A 512 14.63 6.93 -11.70
N PRO A 513 14.72 6.13 -10.63
CA PRO A 513 15.99 5.51 -10.24
C PRO A 513 16.55 4.55 -11.29
N GLN A 514 15.69 3.87 -12.05
CA GLN A 514 16.12 2.93 -13.10
C GLN A 514 16.75 3.64 -14.30
N SER A 515 16.25 4.83 -14.61
CA SER A 515 16.79 5.68 -15.68
C SER A 515 18.24 6.12 -15.37
N MET A 516 18.56 6.35 -14.10
CA MET A 516 19.89 6.76 -13.64
C MET A 516 20.96 5.66 -13.71
N LEU A 517 20.57 4.39 -13.88
CA LEU A 517 21.52 3.28 -14.07
C LEU A 517 22.15 3.28 -15.47
N ARG A 518 21.57 4.02 -16.42
CA ARG A 518 22.09 4.08 -17.80
C ARG A 518 23.24 5.07 -17.92
N GLU A 519 24.38 4.57 -18.39
CA GLU A 519 25.62 5.35 -18.57
C GLU A 519 25.39 6.65 -19.35
N HIS A 520 24.64 6.62 -20.45
CA HIS A 520 24.40 7.81 -21.29
C HIS A 520 23.58 8.89 -20.59
N VAL A 521 22.68 8.51 -19.68
CA VAL A 521 21.92 9.47 -18.85
C VAL A 521 22.86 10.13 -17.85
N VAL A 522 23.71 9.33 -17.20
CA VAL A 522 24.73 9.81 -16.26
C VAL A 522 25.68 10.80 -16.95
N GLU A 523 26.23 10.46 -18.13
CA GLU A 523 27.09 11.35 -18.92
C GLU A 523 26.38 12.67 -19.28
N THR A 524 25.13 12.58 -19.71
CA THR A 524 24.34 13.74 -20.13
C THR A 524 24.05 14.66 -18.93
N VAL A 525 23.67 14.09 -17.78
CA VAL A 525 23.41 14.86 -16.56
C VAL A 525 24.68 15.51 -16.02
N LEU A 526 25.82 14.82 -16.04
CA LEU A 526 27.10 15.35 -15.55
C LEU A 526 27.71 16.42 -16.47
N SER A 527 27.31 16.48 -17.74
CA SER A 527 27.71 17.50 -18.72
C SER A 527 26.76 18.70 -18.79
N LEU A 528 25.73 18.75 -17.94
CA LEU A 528 24.86 19.91 -17.81
C LEU A 528 25.64 21.09 -17.24
N GLU A 529 25.61 22.21 -17.96
CA GLU A 529 26.25 23.46 -17.59
C GLU A 529 25.23 24.59 -17.71
N PRO A 530 25.22 25.57 -16.79
CA PRO A 530 24.31 26.71 -16.83
C PRO A 530 24.64 27.63 -18.01
N PRO A 531 23.67 28.43 -18.51
CA PRO A 531 22.36 28.75 -17.92
C PRO A 531 21.25 27.74 -18.25
N PHE A 532 20.34 27.50 -17.29
CA PHE A 532 19.17 26.62 -17.46
C PHE A 532 17.87 27.44 -17.57
N SER A 533 16.92 26.95 -18.38
CA SER A 533 15.58 27.54 -18.52
C SER A 533 14.55 27.01 -17.51
N PHE A 534 14.74 25.79 -17.03
CA PHE A 534 13.84 25.06 -16.15
C PHE A 534 14.56 24.51 -14.92
N ILE A 535 15.77 23.96 -15.09
CA ILE A 535 16.47 23.29 -13.97
C ILE A 535 16.99 24.33 -12.97
N GLU A 536 16.51 24.25 -11.74
CA GLU A 536 16.97 25.11 -10.65
C GLU A 536 18.33 24.64 -10.10
N ALA A 537 19.09 25.56 -9.49
CA ALA A 537 20.43 25.24 -8.95
C ALA A 537 20.40 24.09 -7.92
N GLU A 538 19.36 24.00 -7.09
CA GLU A 538 19.19 22.90 -6.14
C GLU A 538 18.92 21.56 -6.84
N GLU A 539 18.08 21.58 -7.89
CA GLU A 539 17.75 20.39 -8.67
C GLU A 539 18.96 19.88 -9.46
N VAL A 540 19.80 20.77 -10.01
CA VAL A 540 21.09 20.41 -10.63
C VAL A 540 22.02 19.68 -9.65
N LEU A 541 22.15 20.19 -8.42
CA LEU A 541 22.98 19.57 -7.38
C LEU A 541 22.43 18.21 -6.94
N GLU A 542 21.11 18.06 -6.99
CA GLU A 542 20.43 16.81 -6.69
C GLU A 542 20.66 15.77 -7.79
N ILE A 543 20.28 16.04 -9.04
CA ILE A 543 20.45 15.10 -10.15
C ILE A 543 21.93 14.78 -10.39
N GLY A 544 22.81 15.76 -10.19
CA GLY A 544 24.26 15.56 -10.24
C GLY A 544 24.78 14.65 -9.12
N LYS A 545 24.15 14.63 -7.95
CA LYS A 545 24.50 13.65 -6.89
C LYS A 545 24.02 12.24 -7.28
N LEU A 546 22.80 12.11 -7.81
CA LEU A 546 22.28 10.81 -8.28
C LEU A 546 23.19 10.21 -9.36
N ALA A 547 23.57 11.02 -10.35
CA ALA A 547 24.44 10.59 -11.44
C ALA A 547 25.85 10.17 -10.96
N ARG A 548 26.42 10.84 -9.94
CA ARG A 548 27.71 10.41 -9.36
C ARG A 548 27.61 9.06 -8.66
N VAL A 549 26.56 8.85 -7.86
CA VAL A 549 26.33 7.57 -7.19
C VAL A 549 26.17 6.44 -8.21
N ALA A 550 25.42 6.68 -9.29
CA ALA A 550 25.26 5.72 -10.37
C ALA A 550 26.57 5.44 -11.13
N ARG A 551 27.35 6.48 -11.47
CA ARG A 551 28.65 6.33 -12.13
C ARG A 551 29.65 5.54 -11.31
N ASP A 552 29.71 5.82 -10.02
CA ASP A 552 30.67 5.23 -9.10
C ASP A 552 30.20 3.82 -8.64
N GLY A 553 28.97 3.43 -8.98
CA GLY A 553 28.45 2.07 -8.93
C GLY A 553 28.17 1.54 -7.52
N LEU A 554 28.30 0.21 -7.38
CA LEU A 554 27.99 -0.51 -6.13
C LEU A 554 28.70 0.06 -4.88
N PRO A 555 30.00 0.42 -4.89
CA PRO A 555 30.67 0.97 -3.71
C PRO A 555 29.97 2.23 -3.17
N SER A 556 29.63 3.19 -4.05
CA SER A 556 28.93 4.41 -3.64
C SER A 556 27.49 4.14 -3.21
N ALA A 557 26.83 3.15 -3.81
CA ALA A 557 25.50 2.72 -3.37
C ALA A 557 25.52 2.19 -1.94
N VAL A 558 26.53 1.37 -1.59
CA VAL A 558 26.71 0.85 -0.23
C VAL A 558 27.06 1.94 0.77
N GLU A 559 27.95 2.88 0.41
CA GLU A 559 28.26 4.05 1.25
C GLU A 559 26.97 4.84 1.56
N GLU A 560 26.16 5.12 0.54
CA GLU A 560 24.90 5.85 0.74
C GLU A 560 23.86 5.03 1.50
N LEU A 561 23.79 3.70 1.38
CA LEU A 561 22.87 2.88 2.21
C LEU A 561 23.31 2.82 3.68
N THR A 562 24.61 2.86 3.94
CA THR A 562 25.17 2.79 5.30
C THR A 562 25.23 4.15 5.99
N TYR A 563 25.09 5.24 5.23
CA TYR A 563 25.11 6.60 5.75
C TYR A 563 23.94 6.92 6.69
N THR A 564 24.28 7.33 7.92
CA THR A 564 23.30 7.78 8.93
C THR A 564 22.76 9.16 8.58
N SER A 565 21.44 9.25 8.35
CA SER A 565 20.80 10.48 7.86
C SER A 565 20.23 11.33 8.99
N VAL A 566 20.22 12.65 8.78
CA VAL A 566 19.46 13.57 9.64
C VAL A 566 17.96 13.39 9.36
N ARG A 567 17.16 13.27 10.42
CA ARG A 567 15.71 13.00 10.36
C ARG A 567 14.89 14.29 10.54
N PRO A 568 13.73 14.43 9.87
CA PRO A 568 13.13 13.51 8.89
C PRO A 568 13.89 13.49 7.55
N PHE A 569 13.69 12.43 6.75
CA PHE A 569 14.30 12.31 5.43
C PHE A 569 13.87 13.44 4.50
N SER A 570 14.85 14.03 3.80
CA SER A 570 14.58 14.96 2.70
C SER A 570 14.26 14.21 1.41
N LEU A 571 13.52 14.85 0.49
CA LEU A 571 13.24 14.32 -0.86
C LEU A 571 14.52 13.89 -1.57
N ARG A 572 15.57 14.73 -1.48
CA ARG A 572 16.89 14.45 -2.03
C ARG A 572 17.48 13.15 -1.49
N ARG A 573 17.40 12.93 -0.18
CA ARG A 573 17.97 11.73 0.44
C ARG A 573 17.21 10.48 0.03
N LEU A 574 15.88 10.53 -0.02
CA LEU A 574 15.06 9.40 -0.47
C LEU A 574 15.37 9.04 -1.94
N ARG A 575 15.50 10.02 -2.84
CA ARG A 575 15.91 9.77 -4.24
C ARG A 575 17.28 9.11 -4.34
N VAL A 576 18.26 9.55 -3.55
CA VAL A 576 19.58 8.91 -3.50
C VAL A 576 19.45 7.45 -3.03
N LEU A 577 18.70 7.18 -1.96
CA LEU A 577 18.47 5.83 -1.47
C LEU A 577 17.81 4.95 -2.54
N ARG A 578 16.82 5.45 -3.29
CA ARG A 578 16.17 4.70 -4.37
C ARG A 578 17.12 4.35 -5.51
N VAL A 579 18.02 5.25 -5.90
CA VAL A 579 19.08 4.95 -6.87
C VAL A 579 20.05 3.91 -6.30
N SER A 580 20.49 4.06 -5.05
CA SER A 580 21.36 3.07 -4.40
C SER A 580 20.73 1.68 -4.33
N MET A 581 19.44 1.58 -4.01
CA MET A 581 18.70 0.31 -4.02
C MET A 581 18.58 -0.26 -5.44
N ALA A 582 18.34 0.58 -6.45
CA ALA A 582 18.28 0.14 -7.84
C ALA A 582 19.61 -0.45 -8.33
N ILE A 583 20.75 0.16 -7.98
CA ILE A 583 22.10 -0.37 -8.27
C ILE A 583 22.29 -1.74 -7.62
N VAL A 584 21.92 -1.89 -6.34
CA VAL A 584 22.02 -3.19 -5.65
C VAL A 584 21.12 -4.23 -6.33
N THR A 585 19.90 -3.88 -6.71
CA THR A 585 18.98 -4.79 -7.42
C THR A 585 19.53 -5.22 -8.78
N GLU A 586 20.16 -4.32 -9.54
CA GLU A 586 20.81 -4.64 -10.82
C GLU A 586 21.99 -5.60 -10.60
N GLU A 587 22.81 -5.38 -9.57
CA GLU A 587 23.91 -6.27 -9.21
C GLU A 587 23.42 -7.67 -8.79
N LEU A 588 22.28 -7.76 -8.09
CA LEU A 588 21.67 -9.05 -7.72
C LEU A 588 21.14 -9.85 -8.91
N ALA A 589 21.01 -9.26 -10.10
CA ALA A 589 20.61 -9.98 -11.30
C ALA A 589 21.74 -10.85 -11.89
N TYR A 590 22.99 -10.68 -11.44
CA TYR A 590 24.13 -11.51 -11.84
C TYR A 590 24.28 -12.75 -10.95
N ASP A 591 24.77 -13.85 -11.52
CA ASP A 591 24.89 -15.15 -10.82
C ASP A 591 25.73 -15.09 -9.53
N ASP A 592 26.79 -14.26 -9.50
CA ASP A 592 27.66 -14.04 -8.33
C ASP A 592 27.35 -12.71 -7.60
N GLY A 593 26.25 -12.04 -7.99
CA GLY A 593 25.90 -10.69 -7.56
C GLY A 593 25.71 -10.56 -6.05
N GLU A 594 25.09 -11.55 -5.42
CA GLU A 594 24.86 -11.56 -3.97
C GLU A 594 26.18 -11.50 -3.18
N LEU A 595 27.17 -12.30 -3.57
CA LEU A 595 28.50 -12.30 -2.94
C LEU A 595 29.19 -10.94 -3.12
N HIS A 596 29.05 -10.33 -4.30
CA HIS A 596 29.64 -9.04 -4.61
C HIS A 596 29.05 -7.92 -3.75
N VAL A 597 27.72 -7.89 -3.60
CA VAL A 597 27.02 -6.95 -2.71
C VAL A 597 27.46 -7.14 -1.26
N VAL A 598 27.44 -8.36 -0.74
CA VAL A 598 27.79 -8.63 0.66
C VAL A 598 29.25 -8.28 0.95
N SER A 599 30.18 -8.56 0.02
CA SER A 599 31.59 -8.19 0.12
C SER A 599 31.79 -6.68 0.27
N ASN A 600 31.07 -5.87 -0.52
CA ASN A 600 31.14 -4.41 -0.42
C ASN A 600 30.60 -3.90 0.93
N PHE A 601 29.50 -4.47 1.44
CA PHE A 601 28.99 -4.14 2.78
C PHE A 601 29.98 -4.49 3.91
N TRP A 602 30.72 -5.60 3.78
CA TRP A 602 31.78 -5.96 4.73
C TRP A 602 32.97 -4.99 4.68
N ASN A 603 33.35 -4.51 3.49
CA ASN A 603 34.43 -3.54 3.34
C ASN A 603 34.11 -2.21 4.05
N GLU A 604 32.84 -1.80 4.06
CA GLU A 604 32.35 -0.63 4.81
C GLU A 604 32.23 -0.85 6.33
N LYS A 605 32.66 -2.02 6.85
CA LYS A 605 32.67 -2.37 8.29
C LYS A 605 31.31 -2.24 8.99
N THR A 606 30.23 -2.53 8.28
CA THR A 606 28.86 -2.39 8.80
C THR A 606 28.31 -3.69 9.40
N GLN A 607 27.19 -3.59 10.14
CA GLN A 607 26.56 -4.70 10.88
C GLN A 607 25.83 -5.71 9.98
N GLY A 608 25.98 -5.61 8.64
CA GLY A 608 25.35 -6.47 7.65
C GLY A 608 24.28 -5.74 6.83
N ILE A 609 24.00 -6.27 5.63
CA ILE A 609 23.04 -5.66 4.69
C ILE A 609 21.61 -5.67 5.23
N VAL A 610 21.14 -6.81 5.74
CA VAL A 610 19.75 -6.96 6.20
C VAL A 610 19.41 -6.05 7.39
N PRO A 611 20.21 -5.97 8.48
CA PRO A 611 19.96 -5.02 9.56
C PRO A 611 19.97 -3.56 9.10
N THR A 612 20.84 -3.22 8.14
CA THR A 612 20.92 -1.86 7.57
C THR A 612 19.63 -1.51 6.82
N LEU A 613 19.15 -2.41 5.95
CA LEU A 613 17.90 -2.22 5.23
C LEU A 613 16.70 -2.14 6.21
N VAL A 614 16.62 -3.03 7.20
CA VAL A 614 15.56 -2.97 8.23
C VAL A 614 15.60 -1.65 9.00
N SER A 615 16.78 -1.13 9.33
CA SER A 615 16.92 0.17 10.00
C SER A 615 16.40 1.32 9.14
N ILE A 616 16.69 1.32 7.83
CA ILE A 616 16.16 2.34 6.90
C ILE A 616 14.63 2.24 6.82
N LEU A 617 14.06 1.02 6.81
CA LEU A 617 12.61 0.83 6.80
C LEU A 617 11.96 1.42 8.05
N VAL A 618 12.54 1.16 9.23
CA VAL A 618 12.07 1.72 10.50
C VAL A 618 12.12 3.24 10.46
N ASP A 619 13.19 3.79 9.92
CA ASP A 619 13.31 5.25 9.78
C ASP A 619 12.23 5.82 8.85
N ILE A 620 11.93 5.14 7.73
CA ILE A 620 10.86 5.56 6.82
C ILE A 620 9.48 5.41 7.46
N SER A 621 9.22 4.31 8.19
CA SER A 621 7.93 4.10 8.86
C SER A 621 7.69 5.15 9.94
N ASP A 622 8.72 5.53 10.68
CA ASP A 622 8.66 6.62 11.66
C ASP A 622 8.34 7.96 10.98
N ASP A 623 9.00 8.31 9.87
CA ASP A 623 8.70 9.55 9.14
C ASP A 623 7.27 9.56 8.56
N LEU A 624 6.80 8.43 8.04
CA LEU A 624 5.41 8.27 7.61
C LEU A 624 4.43 8.45 8.77
N ASN A 625 4.69 7.82 9.93
CA ASN A 625 3.85 7.95 11.12
C ASN A 625 3.69 9.43 11.52
N HIS A 626 4.77 10.22 11.47
CA HIS A 626 4.71 11.66 11.76
C HIS A 626 3.73 12.42 10.87
N HIS A 627 3.55 12.01 9.59
CA HIS A 627 2.60 12.63 8.66
C HIS A 627 1.13 12.24 8.88
N PHE A 628 0.84 11.18 9.65
CA PHE A 628 -0.52 10.69 9.88
C PHE A 628 -0.96 10.73 11.35
N THR A 629 -0.16 11.36 12.22
CA THR A 629 -0.52 11.59 13.63
C THR A 629 -1.73 12.53 13.80
N LEU A 630 -2.41 12.40 14.93
CA LEU A 630 -3.60 13.20 15.27
C LEU A 630 -3.29 14.51 16.01
N ASP A 631 -2.15 14.59 16.72
CA ASP A 631 -1.79 15.78 17.50
C ASP A 631 -0.26 16.05 17.50
N PRO A 632 0.20 17.19 16.94
CA PRO A 632 -0.55 18.16 16.12
C PRO A 632 -0.85 17.59 14.74
N ILE A 633 -1.98 17.95 14.11
CA ILE A 633 -2.27 17.56 12.72
C ILE A 633 -1.18 18.15 11.80
N PRO A 634 -0.31 17.33 11.21
CA PRO A 634 0.85 17.81 10.46
C PRO A 634 0.43 18.42 9.11
N ARG A 635 1.19 19.41 8.63
CA ARG A 635 1.06 19.87 7.24
C ARG A 635 1.56 18.73 6.33
N MET A 636 0.65 18.14 5.55
CA MET A 636 0.99 17.01 4.70
C MET A 636 1.77 17.46 3.46
N ASN A 637 2.96 16.93 3.30
CA ASN A 637 3.79 17.12 2.11
C ASN A 637 3.57 15.93 1.16
N GLN A 638 2.65 16.09 0.21
CA GLN A 638 2.28 15.03 -0.75
C GLN A 638 3.49 14.40 -1.47
N PRO A 639 4.42 15.16 -2.10
CA PRO A 639 5.55 14.55 -2.79
C PRO A 639 6.50 13.81 -1.84
N LEU A 640 6.59 14.23 -0.57
CA LEU A 640 7.36 13.48 0.42
C LEU A 640 6.67 12.17 0.81
N SER A 641 5.36 12.19 1.04
CA SER A 641 4.60 10.98 1.37
C SER A 641 4.59 9.96 0.22
N ASP A 642 4.43 10.40 -1.03
CA ASP A 642 4.56 9.53 -2.22
C ASP A 642 5.93 8.85 -2.25
N LEU A 643 7.00 9.63 -2.10
CA LEU A 643 8.35 9.11 -2.17
C LEU A 643 8.69 8.19 -0.99
N LEU A 644 8.20 8.47 0.22
CA LEU A 644 8.34 7.58 1.38
C LEU A 644 7.67 6.22 1.11
N PHE A 645 6.43 6.20 0.60
CA PHE A 645 5.76 4.93 0.25
C PHE A 645 6.49 4.16 -0.85
N ARG A 646 6.94 4.83 -1.92
CA ARG A 646 7.72 4.19 -3.00
C ARG A 646 9.07 3.66 -2.51
N THR A 647 9.75 4.41 -1.65
CA THR A 647 11.04 3.98 -1.07
C THR A 647 10.85 2.76 -0.18
N SER A 648 9.77 2.71 0.62
CA SER A 648 9.40 1.52 1.39
C SER A 648 9.14 0.31 0.50
N ASP A 649 8.46 0.49 -0.62
CA ASP A 649 8.14 -0.57 -1.57
C ASP A 649 9.41 -1.17 -2.20
N ASP A 650 10.28 -0.31 -2.74
CA ASP A 650 11.58 -0.69 -3.29
C ASP A 650 12.43 -1.45 -2.25
N LEU A 651 12.43 -0.98 -1.01
CA LEU A 651 13.20 -1.58 0.09
C LEU A 651 12.64 -2.94 0.54
N LEU A 652 11.32 -3.08 0.64
CA LEU A 652 10.68 -4.35 0.97
C LEU A 652 10.94 -5.40 -0.10
N HIS A 653 10.88 -5.03 -1.38
CA HIS A 653 11.26 -5.92 -2.48
C HIS A 653 12.73 -6.33 -2.41
N LEU A 654 13.63 -5.38 -2.16
CA LEU A 654 15.04 -5.70 -1.98
C LEU A 654 15.26 -6.67 -0.81
N LEU A 655 14.58 -6.45 0.33
CA LEU A 655 14.63 -7.35 1.49
C LEU A 655 14.18 -8.77 1.14
N THR A 656 13.11 -8.95 0.34
CA THR A 656 12.64 -10.30 -0.05
C THR A 656 13.69 -11.11 -0.81
N ARG A 657 14.63 -10.46 -1.52
CA ARG A 657 15.73 -11.14 -2.23
C ARG A 657 16.78 -11.71 -1.27
N PHE A 658 16.99 -11.08 -0.12
CA PHE A 658 17.98 -11.51 0.87
C PHE A 658 17.40 -12.44 1.94
N ILE A 659 16.11 -12.36 2.25
CA ILE A 659 15.48 -13.15 3.32
C ILE A 659 15.62 -14.66 3.11
N SER A 660 15.66 -15.13 1.86
CA SER A 660 15.83 -16.56 1.56
C SER A 660 17.25 -17.07 1.80
N SER A 661 18.27 -16.22 1.65
CA SER A 661 19.68 -16.61 1.75
C SER A 661 20.31 -16.24 3.09
N LEU A 662 19.82 -15.16 3.73
CA LEU A 662 20.32 -14.62 4.99
C LEU A 662 19.19 -14.62 6.04
N PRO A 663 19.21 -15.52 7.04
CA PRO A 663 18.17 -15.58 8.05
C PRO A 663 18.15 -14.30 8.91
N LEU A 664 16.95 -13.78 9.18
CA LEU A 664 16.72 -12.62 10.03
C LEU A 664 16.97 -12.95 11.51
N THR A 665 17.60 -12.03 12.24
CA THR A 665 17.66 -12.14 13.71
C THR A 665 16.28 -11.87 14.31
N GLY A 666 16.01 -12.41 15.51
CA GLY A 666 14.76 -12.14 16.21
C GLY A 666 14.56 -10.67 16.61
N ARG A 667 15.60 -9.82 16.56
CA ARG A 667 15.47 -8.37 16.75
C ARG A 667 15.04 -7.70 15.44
N ASP A 668 15.70 -8.01 14.34
CA ASP A 668 15.39 -7.43 13.03
C ASP A 668 14.00 -7.82 12.58
N LEU A 669 13.58 -9.06 12.86
CA LEU A 669 12.23 -9.53 12.56
C LEU A 669 11.16 -8.70 13.30
N ARG A 670 11.38 -8.35 14.57
CA ARG A 670 10.45 -7.48 15.34
C ARG A 670 10.39 -6.07 14.76
N HIS A 671 11.54 -5.50 14.42
CA HIS A 671 11.61 -4.17 13.82
C HIS A 671 10.92 -4.15 12.45
N LEU A 672 11.18 -5.16 11.60
CA LEU A 672 10.54 -5.34 10.31
C LEU A 672 9.02 -5.47 10.44
N SER A 673 8.52 -6.34 11.33
CA SER A 673 7.07 -6.51 11.55
C SER A 673 6.40 -5.23 12.03
N THR A 674 7.05 -4.48 12.92
CA THR A 674 6.55 -3.20 13.44
C THR A 674 6.47 -2.15 12.32
N ALA A 675 7.56 -1.98 11.55
CA ALA A 675 7.61 -1.03 10.46
C ALA A 675 6.60 -1.35 9.34
N ILE A 676 6.42 -2.64 9.01
CA ILE A 676 5.41 -3.09 8.04
C ILE A 676 3.99 -2.78 8.54
N ALA A 677 3.68 -3.07 9.81
CA ALA A 677 2.37 -2.76 10.38
C ALA A 677 2.09 -1.25 10.40
N ASP A 678 3.12 -0.44 10.65
CA ASP A 678 3.04 1.01 10.59
C ASP A 678 2.76 1.54 9.19
N ILE A 679 3.51 1.06 8.20
CA ILE A 679 3.33 1.42 6.79
C ILE A 679 1.96 0.96 6.29
N TYR A 680 1.51 -0.25 6.68
CA TYR A 680 0.20 -0.79 6.34
C TYR A 680 -0.96 0.05 6.93
N THR A 681 -0.79 0.53 8.16
CA THR A 681 -1.74 1.45 8.78
C THR A 681 -1.74 2.81 8.07
N CYS A 682 -0.56 3.39 7.85
CA CYS A 682 -0.41 4.68 7.16
C CYS A 682 -0.97 4.65 5.74
N SER A 683 -0.82 3.53 5.02
CA SER A 683 -1.37 3.38 3.68
C SER A 683 -2.90 3.40 3.66
N ARG A 684 -3.57 2.80 4.67
CA ARG A 684 -5.04 2.90 4.81
C ARG A 684 -5.47 4.35 4.98
N ILE A 685 -4.82 5.06 5.89
CA ILE A 685 -5.14 6.45 6.21
C ILE A 685 -4.88 7.34 4.98
N ALA A 686 -3.80 7.09 4.25
CA ALA A 686 -3.51 7.75 2.98
C ALA A 686 -4.63 7.50 1.94
N CYS A 687 -5.10 6.26 1.80
CA CYS A 687 -6.19 5.93 0.89
C CYS A 687 -7.53 6.59 1.24
N GLU A 688 -7.78 6.90 2.52
CA GLU A 688 -8.98 7.64 2.95
C GLU A 688 -8.84 9.15 2.76
N ARG A 689 -7.63 9.68 2.92
CA ARG A 689 -7.35 11.12 2.87
C ARG A 689 -7.10 11.65 1.46
N PHE A 690 -6.46 10.87 0.60
CA PHE A 690 -6.09 11.29 -0.76
C PHE A 690 -7.10 10.78 -1.79
N THR A 691 -7.25 11.54 -2.88
CA THR A 691 -8.09 11.14 -4.00
C THR A 691 -7.48 9.97 -4.75
N SER A 692 -8.29 9.11 -5.35
CA SER A 692 -7.83 7.94 -6.10
C SER A 692 -6.89 8.25 -7.28
N SER A 693 -6.86 9.49 -7.76
CA SER A 693 -5.96 9.97 -8.81
C SER A 693 -4.65 10.57 -8.31
N SER A 694 -4.41 10.62 -6.99
CA SER A 694 -3.19 11.17 -6.40
C SER A 694 -2.05 10.15 -6.45
N ASP A 695 -0.82 10.57 -6.75
CA ASP A 695 0.36 9.69 -6.71
C ASP A 695 0.52 8.99 -5.35
N VAL A 696 0.32 9.74 -4.25
CA VAL A 696 0.34 9.19 -2.88
C VAL A 696 -0.67 8.06 -2.68
N TYR A 697 -1.87 8.18 -3.26
CA TYR A 697 -2.90 7.13 -3.15
C TYR A 697 -2.46 5.86 -3.86
N LEU A 698 -1.92 5.98 -5.08
CA LEU A 698 -1.43 4.84 -5.85
C LEU A 698 -0.23 4.17 -5.17
N ALA A 699 0.72 4.95 -4.66
CA ALA A 699 1.86 4.44 -3.90
C ALA A 699 1.41 3.73 -2.61
N ALA A 700 0.43 4.29 -1.89
CA ALA A 700 -0.17 3.68 -0.71
C ALA A 700 -0.91 2.37 -1.03
N LEU A 701 -1.60 2.30 -2.17
CA LEU A 701 -2.29 1.08 -2.61
C LEU A 701 -1.29 -0.05 -2.91
N ASN A 702 -0.20 0.25 -3.62
CA ASN A 702 0.83 -0.73 -3.98
C ASN A 702 1.52 -1.29 -2.74
N ILE A 703 2.02 -0.42 -1.85
CA ILE A 703 2.71 -0.88 -0.64
C ILE A 703 1.81 -1.72 0.27
N ARG A 704 0.50 -1.44 0.29
CA ARG A 704 -0.48 -2.23 1.03
C ARG A 704 -0.55 -3.67 0.54
N GLN A 705 -0.34 -3.92 -0.76
CA GLN A 705 -0.25 -5.27 -1.33
C GLN A 705 1.10 -5.92 -1.03
N THR A 706 2.19 -5.15 -1.12
CA THR A 706 3.56 -5.63 -0.87
C THR A 706 3.79 -6.05 0.59
N CYS A 707 3.24 -5.32 1.57
CA CYS A 707 3.39 -5.60 3.00
C CYS A 707 3.08 -7.08 3.40
N PRO A 708 1.87 -7.62 3.13
CA PRO A 708 1.57 -9.01 3.44
C PRO A 708 2.33 -10.00 2.56
N GLU A 709 2.67 -9.65 1.31
CA GLU A 709 3.49 -10.50 0.43
C GLU A 709 4.90 -10.74 0.99
N VAL A 710 5.50 -9.76 1.66
CA VAL A 710 6.83 -9.88 2.26
C VAL A 710 6.80 -10.72 3.54
N LEU A 711 5.76 -10.55 4.37
CA LEU A 711 5.62 -11.29 5.62
C LEU A 711 5.20 -12.75 5.41
N ARG A 712 4.44 -13.06 4.36
CA ARG A 712 3.89 -14.40 4.12
C ARG A 712 4.96 -15.50 4.01
N PRO A 713 6.07 -15.36 3.24
CA PRO A 713 7.14 -16.37 3.21
C PRO A 713 7.79 -16.64 4.56
N LEU A 714 7.89 -15.61 5.42
CA LEU A 714 8.44 -15.71 6.79
C LEU A 714 7.49 -16.41 7.76
N VAL A 715 6.21 -16.47 7.42
CA VAL A 715 5.13 -17.01 8.25
C VAL A 715 4.73 -18.41 7.79
N ASP A 716 4.72 -18.71 6.49
CA ASP A 716 4.26 -19.99 5.94
C ASP A 716 5.30 -21.10 6.10
N SER A 717 6.58 -20.80 5.88
CA SER A 717 7.68 -21.75 6.06
C SER A 717 8.09 -21.80 7.54
N PRO A 718 8.39 -22.98 8.13
CA PRO A 718 8.93 -23.08 9.49
C PRO A 718 10.38 -22.58 9.54
N CYS A 719 10.58 -21.30 9.24
CA CYS A 719 11.85 -20.60 9.32
C CYS A 719 12.16 -20.32 10.79
N GLN A 720 13.22 -20.94 11.28
CA GLN A 720 13.74 -20.71 12.63
C GLN A 720 14.75 -19.56 12.59
N THR A 721 14.66 -18.69 13.59
CA THR A 721 15.72 -17.71 13.86
C THR A 721 16.94 -18.39 14.49
N GLU A 722 18.08 -17.69 14.59
CA GLU A 722 19.28 -18.19 15.29
C GLU A 722 19.01 -18.66 16.73
N SER A 723 17.94 -18.15 17.35
CA SER A 723 17.49 -18.53 18.70
C SER A 723 16.58 -19.77 18.76
N ASP A 724 16.41 -20.51 17.65
CA ASP A 724 15.52 -21.67 17.52
C ASP A 724 14.03 -21.35 17.77
N ILE A 725 13.68 -20.05 17.71
CA ILE A 725 12.30 -19.55 17.80
C ILE A 725 11.76 -19.41 16.38
N LEU A 726 10.53 -19.88 16.17
CA LEU A 726 9.82 -19.77 14.89
C LEU A 726 9.55 -18.30 14.54
N SER A 727 9.79 -17.94 13.29
CA SER A 727 9.57 -16.57 12.79
C SER A 727 8.10 -16.15 12.92
N SER A 728 7.16 -17.05 12.61
CA SER A 728 5.71 -16.84 12.79
C SER A 728 5.32 -16.47 14.23
N GLN A 729 5.96 -17.08 15.23
CA GLN A 729 5.74 -16.77 16.64
C GLN A 729 6.18 -15.33 16.97
N ILE A 730 7.34 -14.90 16.49
CA ILE A 730 7.88 -13.56 16.75
C ILE A 730 7.05 -12.50 16.04
N ILE A 731 6.68 -12.72 14.78
CA ILE A 731 5.89 -11.80 13.97
C ILE A 731 4.54 -11.56 14.63
N LEU A 732 3.77 -12.61 14.92
CA LEU A 732 2.44 -12.46 15.51
C LEU A 732 2.47 -11.84 16.89
N ARG A 733 3.42 -12.25 17.73
CA ARG A 733 3.61 -11.63 19.05
C ARG A 733 3.89 -10.13 18.91
N THR A 734 4.66 -9.73 17.90
CA THR A 734 4.94 -8.32 17.64
C THR A 734 3.70 -7.59 17.17
N LEU A 735 2.94 -8.15 16.23
CA LEU A 735 1.70 -7.55 15.71
C LEU A 735 0.62 -7.39 16.79
N PHE A 736 0.41 -8.39 17.64
CA PHE A 736 -0.54 -8.32 18.76
C PHE A 736 -0.16 -7.23 19.76
N ASN A 737 1.12 -7.14 20.12
CA ASN A 737 1.60 -6.09 21.02
C ASN A 737 1.50 -4.71 20.35
N HIS A 738 1.85 -4.61 19.06
CA HIS A 738 1.85 -3.36 18.31
C HIS A 738 0.44 -2.76 18.21
N ALA A 739 -0.59 -3.58 17.97
CA ALA A 739 -1.99 -3.13 17.93
C ALA A 739 -2.44 -2.39 19.21
N SER A 740 -1.79 -2.65 20.35
CA SER A 740 -2.08 -1.98 21.62
C SER A 740 -1.51 -0.55 21.71
N TYR A 741 -0.61 -0.15 20.81
CA TYR A 741 0.12 1.11 20.86
C TYR A 741 0.00 1.88 19.53
N SER A 742 -1.07 2.68 19.40
CA SER A 742 -1.36 3.41 18.16
C SER A 742 -0.36 4.52 17.77
N SER A 743 0.63 4.82 18.62
CA SER A 743 1.69 5.80 18.34
C SER A 743 1.14 7.16 17.85
N ASN A 744 0.13 7.69 18.57
CA ASN A 744 -0.57 8.95 18.26
C ASN A 744 -1.40 8.97 16.96
N ARG A 745 -1.65 7.81 16.34
CA ARG A 745 -2.63 7.63 15.26
C ARG A 745 -4.00 7.29 15.83
N ASP A 746 -5.00 7.29 14.95
CA ASP A 746 -6.34 6.79 15.27
C ASP A 746 -6.26 5.34 15.77
N PRO A 747 -6.58 5.08 17.06
CA PRO A 747 -6.45 3.75 17.65
C PRO A 747 -7.45 2.74 17.08
N VAL A 748 -8.60 3.20 16.55
CA VAL A 748 -9.61 2.33 15.95
C VAL A 748 -9.10 1.84 14.60
N ILE A 749 -8.68 2.77 13.74
CA ILE A 749 -8.11 2.42 12.42
C ILE A 749 -6.87 1.55 12.64
N HIS A 750 -5.98 1.92 13.56
CA HIS A 750 -4.76 1.16 13.84
C HIS A 750 -5.03 -0.29 14.25
N THR A 751 -5.94 -0.51 15.21
CA THR A 751 -6.32 -1.86 15.66
C THR A 751 -6.94 -2.67 14.53
N LEU A 752 -7.85 -2.08 13.75
CA LEU A 752 -8.49 -2.75 12.62
C LEU A 752 -7.48 -3.09 11.50
N GLN A 753 -6.50 -2.23 11.23
CA GLN A 753 -5.46 -2.51 10.24
C GLN A 753 -4.48 -3.58 10.71
N ALA A 754 -4.16 -3.61 12.01
CA ALA A 754 -3.38 -4.71 12.59
C ALA A 754 -4.14 -6.04 12.49
N TYR A 755 -5.46 -6.04 12.77
CA TYR A 755 -6.33 -7.21 12.58
C TYR A 755 -6.35 -7.69 11.12
N ASP A 756 -6.60 -6.80 10.17
CA ASP A 756 -6.61 -7.10 8.73
C ASP A 756 -5.28 -7.72 8.28
N LEU A 757 -4.15 -7.15 8.73
CA LEU A 757 -2.83 -7.73 8.45
C LEU A 757 -2.66 -9.11 9.09
N ILE A 758 -3.08 -9.31 10.35
CA ILE A 758 -3.01 -10.61 11.02
C ILE A 758 -3.85 -11.66 10.29
N ASP A 759 -5.09 -11.33 9.91
CA ASP A 759 -5.99 -12.26 9.21
C ASP A 759 -5.42 -12.69 7.85
N THR A 760 -4.81 -11.76 7.10
CA THR A 760 -4.16 -12.08 5.81
C THR A 760 -2.90 -12.94 5.92
N LEU A 761 -2.28 -12.99 7.10
CA LEU A 761 -1.08 -13.79 7.38
C LEU A 761 -1.42 -15.18 7.95
N LEU A 762 -2.61 -15.37 8.52
CA LEU A 762 -3.03 -16.67 9.02
C LEU A 762 -3.27 -17.65 7.86
N PRO A 763 -2.71 -18.88 7.90
CA PRO A 763 -2.78 -19.82 6.78
C PRO A 763 -4.23 -20.21 6.48
N ARG A 764 -4.60 -20.37 5.20
CA ARG A 764 -5.94 -20.87 4.85
C ARG A 764 -5.95 -22.41 4.89
N PRO A 765 -6.98 -23.05 5.47
CA PRO A 765 -7.09 -24.49 5.42
C PRO A 765 -7.14 -24.93 3.94
N PRO A 766 -6.38 -25.96 3.53
CA PRO A 766 -6.43 -26.44 2.16
C PRO A 766 -7.86 -26.90 1.83
N PRO A 767 -8.37 -26.64 0.61
CA PRO A 767 -9.69 -27.09 0.22
C PRO A 767 -9.76 -28.62 0.37
N PRO A 768 -10.89 -29.18 0.84
CA PRO A 768 -11.02 -30.62 1.04
C PRO A 768 -10.87 -31.34 -0.31
N SER A 769 -9.66 -31.81 -0.60
CA SER A 769 -9.38 -32.55 -1.83
C SER A 769 -10.08 -33.91 -1.71
N LYS A 770 -11.04 -34.17 -2.60
CA LYS A 770 -11.82 -35.43 -2.70
C LYS A 770 -11.01 -36.63 -3.20
N THR A 771 -9.70 -36.65 -3.01
CA THR A 771 -8.83 -37.75 -3.44
C THR A 771 -8.46 -38.60 -2.25
N ASN A 772 -9.00 -39.82 -2.28
CA ASN A 772 -8.81 -40.90 -1.33
C ASN A 772 -7.36 -41.00 -0.83
N GLY A 773 -7.22 -40.90 0.50
CA GLY A 773 -6.18 -41.49 1.33
C GLY A 773 -4.80 -41.62 0.71
N GLU A 774 -4.01 -40.54 0.78
CA GLU A 774 -2.56 -40.53 1.01
C GLU A 774 -2.02 -39.10 0.78
N THR A 775 -2.47 -38.16 1.62
CA THR A 775 -1.75 -36.90 1.95
C THR A 775 -2.33 -36.27 3.22
N GLU A 776 -2.76 -37.08 4.18
CA GLU A 776 -3.14 -36.63 5.53
C GLU A 776 -1.88 -36.42 6.37
N GLN A 777 -1.03 -35.41 6.06
CA GLN A 777 0.03 -35.00 6.99
C GLN A 777 0.72 -33.65 6.73
N THR A 778 0.09 -32.67 6.08
CA THR A 778 0.45 -31.28 6.42
C THR A 778 -0.35 -30.88 7.66
N SER A 779 -0.07 -31.55 8.79
CA SER A 779 -0.49 -31.06 10.11
C SER A 779 0.13 -29.68 10.26
N SER A 780 -0.71 -28.66 10.23
CA SER A 780 -0.30 -27.28 10.46
C SER A 780 0.51 -27.26 11.77
N TYR A 781 1.77 -26.84 11.74
CA TYR A 781 2.59 -26.75 12.96
C TYR A 781 2.11 -25.63 13.90
N TRP A 782 1.09 -24.87 13.47
CA TRP A 782 0.51 -23.72 14.15
C TRP A 782 -0.14 -24.04 15.49
N PRO A 783 -1.06 -25.03 15.59
CA PRO A 783 -1.68 -25.39 16.86
C PRO A 783 -0.66 -25.90 17.88
N THR A 784 0.33 -26.67 17.45
CA THR A 784 1.24 -27.35 18.37
C THR A 784 2.45 -26.50 18.79
N MET A 785 2.97 -25.64 17.91
CA MET A 785 4.25 -24.95 18.13
C MET A 785 4.12 -23.42 18.26
N VAL A 786 3.09 -22.81 17.68
CA VAL A 786 2.94 -21.35 17.60
C VAL A 786 1.92 -20.82 18.61
N PHE A 787 0.65 -21.24 18.52
CA PHE A 787 -0.43 -20.69 19.35
C PHE A 787 -0.17 -20.78 20.87
N PRO A 788 0.30 -21.92 21.43
CA PRO A 788 0.50 -22.05 22.87
C PRO A 788 1.49 -21.04 23.45
N LYS A 789 2.43 -20.56 22.63
CA LYS A 789 3.50 -19.63 23.05
C LYS A 789 3.11 -18.15 22.92
N ILE A 790 1.96 -17.84 22.30
CA ILE A 790 1.47 -16.47 22.07
C ILE A 790 0.11 -16.17 22.73
N LEU A 791 -0.46 -17.12 23.48
CA LEU A 791 -1.75 -16.95 24.15
C LEU A 791 -1.87 -15.67 25.01
N PRO A 792 -0.86 -15.25 25.80
CA PRO A 792 -0.98 -14.02 26.59
C PRO A 792 -1.11 -12.75 25.74
N ASP A 793 -0.33 -12.69 24.65
CA ASP A 793 -0.36 -11.58 23.70
C ASP A 793 -1.69 -11.59 22.92
N LEU A 794 -2.15 -12.79 22.50
CA LEU A 794 -3.44 -13.00 21.84
C LEU A 794 -4.62 -12.53 22.70
N ARG A 795 -4.64 -12.86 24.00
CA ARG A 795 -5.68 -12.39 24.93
C ARG A 795 -5.71 -10.87 25.07
N SER A 796 -4.52 -10.25 25.11
CA SER A 796 -4.41 -8.80 25.22
C SER A 796 -4.96 -8.11 23.97
N PHE A 797 -4.62 -8.64 22.79
CA PHE A 797 -5.16 -8.17 21.51
C PHE A 797 -6.67 -8.42 21.38
N TRP A 798 -7.15 -9.60 21.79
CA TRP A 798 -8.57 -9.94 21.78
C TRP A 798 -9.44 -8.91 22.51
N ALA A 799 -8.96 -8.42 23.66
CA ALA A 799 -9.68 -7.44 24.45
C ALA A 799 -9.85 -6.07 23.75
N LEU A 800 -9.06 -5.77 22.72
CA LEU A 800 -9.14 -4.54 21.94
C LEU A 800 -10.17 -4.59 20.81
N LEU A 801 -10.55 -5.79 20.36
CA LEU A 801 -11.46 -5.99 19.24
C LEU A 801 -12.92 -5.76 19.67
N ASP A 802 -13.76 -5.32 18.74
CA ASP A 802 -15.22 -5.25 18.88
C ASP A 802 -15.87 -6.64 18.75
N ALA A 803 -17.14 -6.76 19.14
CA ALA A 803 -17.85 -8.04 19.18
C ALA A 803 -17.91 -8.78 17.83
N GLU A 804 -18.12 -8.06 16.72
CA GLU A 804 -18.22 -8.66 15.39
C GLU A 804 -16.85 -9.19 14.94
N THR A 805 -15.81 -8.37 15.05
CA THR A 805 -14.44 -8.78 14.69
C THR A 805 -13.94 -9.93 15.56
N ARG A 806 -14.30 -9.98 16.85
CA ARG A 806 -14.03 -11.12 17.73
C ARG A 806 -14.67 -12.42 17.22
N ALA A 807 -15.93 -12.36 16.81
CA ALA A 807 -16.66 -13.52 16.30
C ALA A 807 -16.04 -14.06 14.99
N GLN A 808 -15.67 -13.17 14.07
CA GLN A 808 -14.97 -13.56 12.83
C GLN A 808 -13.58 -14.15 13.13
N PHE A 809 -12.86 -13.58 14.10
CA PHE A 809 -11.53 -14.03 14.45
C PHE A 809 -11.52 -15.41 15.13
N ILE A 810 -12.46 -15.69 16.03
CA ILE A 810 -12.55 -17.00 16.68
C ILE A 810 -12.99 -18.09 15.69
N GLU A 811 -13.90 -17.78 14.76
CA GLU A 811 -14.24 -18.67 13.65
C GLU A 811 -12.99 -19.05 12.85
N ARG A 812 -12.20 -18.04 12.47
CA ARG A 812 -10.95 -18.24 11.74
C ARG A 812 -9.93 -19.09 12.50
N LEU A 813 -9.82 -18.90 13.82
CA LEU A 813 -8.89 -19.66 14.67
C LEU A 813 -9.37 -21.10 14.90
N GLU A 814 -10.68 -21.33 15.01
CA GLU A 814 -11.27 -22.66 15.15
C GLU A 814 -11.03 -23.50 13.90
N GLU A 815 -11.27 -22.93 12.71
CA GLU A 815 -10.98 -23.59 11.43
C GLU A 815 -9.51 -24.01 11.30
N LEU A 816 -8.61 -23.19 11.85
CA LEU A 816 -7.16 -23.41 11.81
C LEU A 816 -6.68 -24.45 12.84
N ASP A 817 -7.32 -24.48 14.00
CA ASP A 817 -6.98 -25.38 15.10
C ASP A 817 -7.55 -26.79 14.87
N ASN A 818 -8.73 -26.90 14.25
CA ASN A 818 -9.42 -28.15 13.92
C ASN A 818 -9.43 -29.16 15.09
N GLY A 819 -9.68 -28.67 16.31
CA GLY A 819 -9.73 -29.46 17.54
C GLY A 819 -8.37 -29.93 18.08
N GLY A 820 -7.25 -29.37 17.63
CA GLY A 820 -5.91 -29.76 18.07
C GLY A 820 -5.54 -29.26 19.48
N THR A 821 -5.63 -27.95 19.70
CA THR A 821 -5.25 -27.30 20.97
C THR A 821 -6.40 -26.58 21.68
N ASN A 822 -7.58 -26.55 21.07
CA ASN A 822 -8.80 -25.89 21.53
C ASN A 822 -8.58 -24.41 21.90
N VAL A 823 -7.83 -23.67 21.07
CA VAL A 823 -7.56 -22.23 21.28
C VAL A 823 -8.85 -21.43 21.27
N GLY A 824 -9.81 -21.79 20.40
CA GLY A 824 -11.14 -21.19 20.37
C GLY A 824 -11.90 -21.37 21.69
N GLU A 825 -11.94 -22.60 22.23
CA GLU A 825 -12.61 -22.85 23.53
C GLU A 825 -11.93 -22.09 24.67
N TRP A 826 -10.61 -21.96 24.62
CA TRP A 826 -9.85 -21.17 25.60
C TRP A 826 -10.18 -19.67 25.53
N LEU A 827 -10.31 -19.09 24.34
CA LEU A 827 -10.73 -17.69 24.17
C LEU A 827 -12.15 -17.47 24.69
N LEU A 828 -13.06 -18.39 24.37
CA LEU A 828 -14.44 -18.38 24.88
C LEU A 828 -14.46 -18.41 26.42
N LEU A 829 -13.59 -19.22 27.02
CA LEU A 829 -13.44 -19.32 28.47
C LEU A 829 -12.93 -18.02 29.09
N GLU A 830 -11.94 -17.36 28.47
CA GLU A 830 -11.42 -16.08 28.97
C GLU A 830 -12.45 -14.94 28.83
N GLU A 831 -13.25 -14.93 27.77
CA GLU A 831 -14.37 -13.98 27.61
C GLU A 831 -15.43 -14.20 28.70
N MET A 832 -15.80 -15.46 28.98
CA MET A 832 -16.73 -15.81 30.05
C MET A 832 -16.22 -15.41 31.44
N LYS A 833 -14.93 -15.60 31.72
CA LYS A 833 -14.30 -15.14 32.98
C LYS A 833 -14.36 -13.63 33.10
N SER A 834 -14.09 -12.91 32.01
CA SER A 834 -14.19 -11.45 31.96
C SER A 834 -15.62 -10.98 32.23
N LEU A 835 -16.61 -11.56 31.54
CA LEU A 835 -18.03 -11.26 31.75
C LEU A 835 -18.47 -11.54 33.20
N SER A 836 -18.11 -12.69 33.75
CA SER A 836 -18.41 -13.07 35.14
C SER A 836 -17.85 -12.06 36.14
N SER A 837 -16.59 -11.63 35.96
CA SER A 837 -15.95 -10.63 36.83
C SER A 837 -16.68 -9.29 36.78
N VAL A 838 -17.01 -8.80 35.58
CA VAL A 838 -17.68 -7.50 35.42
C VAL A 838 -19.12 -7.54 35.96
N LEU A 839 -19.82 -8.66 35.79
CA LEU A 839 -21.15 -8.87 36.38
C LEU A 839 -21.10 -8.89 37.91
N PHE A 840 -20.10 -9.54 38.49
CA PHE A 840 -19.90 -9.58 39.93
C PHE A 840 -19.59 -8.19 40.50
N ASP A 841 -18.78 -7.39 39.81
CA ASP A 841 -18.48 -6.01 40.21
C ASP A 841 -19.73 -5.12 40.20
N ILE A 842 -20.71 -5.40 39.33
CA ILE A 842 -21.99 -4.66 39.25
C ILE A 842 -23.00 -5.15 40.29
N SER A 843 -22.99 -6.44 40.65
CA SER A 843 -23.91 -7.00 41.66
C SER A 843 -23.48 -6.68 43.10
N GLY A 844 -22.22 -6.33 43.35
CA GLY A 844 -21.73 -5.97 44.67
C GLY A 844 -22.30 -4.67 45.24
N ASP A 845 -22.61 -4.66 46.55
CA ASP A 845 -23.07 -3.49 47.34
C ASP A 845 -22.04 -2.35 47.47
N ALA A 846 -20.90 -2.43 46.77
CA ALA A 846 -19.88 -1.39 46.81
C ALA A 846 -20.39 -0.14 46.05
N PRO A 847 -20.44 1.04 46.69
CA PRO A 847 -20.81 2.26 45.98
C PRO A 847 -19.75 2.52 44.90
N PHE A 848 -20.12 2.37 43.64
CA PHE A 848 -19.32 2.88 42.51
C PHE A 848 -18.95 4.33 42.83
N ARG A 849 -17.65 4.60 42.97
CA ARG A 849 -17.16 5.93 43.36
C ARG A 849 -17.44 6.98 42.28
N MET A 850 -17.71 6.54 41.06
CA MET A 850 -18.03 7.34 39.87
C MET A 850 -19.17 6.67 39.09
N THR A 851 -20.22 7.41 38.73
CA THR A 851 -21.31 6.94 37.85
C THR A 851 -20.80 6.45 36.49
N ASP A 852 -19.67 7.01 36.05
CA ASP A 852 -19.11 6.81 34.71
C ASP A 852 -18.43 5.44 34.57
N GLU A 853 -17.82 4.91 35.65
CA GLU A 853 -17.26 3.55 35.68
C GLU A 853 -18.35 2.49 35.52
N ARG A 854 -19.52 2.71 36.12
CA ARG A 854 -20.68 1.82 35.98
C ARG A 854 -21.17 1.78 34.53
N SER A 855 -21.26 2.93 33.85
CA SER A 855 -21.65 3.00 32.44
C SER A 855 -20.68 2.25 31.52
N VAL A 856 -19.37 2.35 31.77
CA VAL A 856 -18.34 1.60 31.02
C VAL A 856 -18.51 0.09 31.25
N ASN A 857 -18.74 -0.35 32.49
CA ASN A 857 -18.93 -1.77 32.80
C ASN A 857 -20.23 -2.34 32.20
N LEU A 858 -21.32 -1.58 32.20
CA LEU A 858 -22.56 -1.97 31.52
C LEU A 858 -22.35 -2.10 30.01
N TYR A 859 -21.60 -1.19 29.39
CA TYR A 859 -21.24 -1.31 27.97
C TYR A 859 -20.35 -2.52 27.69
N ARG A 860 -19.40 -2.85 28.57
CA ARG A 860 -18.57 -4.06 28.45
C ARG A 860 -19.43 -5.33 28.48
N ILE A 861 -20.40 -5.41 29.40
CA ILE A 861 -21.36 -6.53 29.44
C ILE A 861 -22.14 -6.61 28.13
N SER A 862 -22.65 -5.47 27.63
CA SER A 862 -23.37 -5.42 26.34
C SER A 862 -22.51 -5.97 25.19
N ASN A 863 -21.26 -5.54 25.09
CA ASN A 863 -20.33 -5.98 24.05
C ASN A 863 -20.01 -7.49 24.15
N SER A 864 -19.82 -8.03 25.36
CA SER A 864 -19.62 -9.47 25.56
C SER A 864 -20.87 -10.27 25.17
N ILE A 865 -22.08 -9.80 25.51
CA ILE A 865 -23.33 -10.46 25.12
C ILE A 865 -23.54 -10.42 23.60
N ALA A 866 -23.26 -9.29 22.95
CA ALA A 866 -23.30 -9.16 21.49
C ALA A 866 -22.34 -10.14 20.81
N PHE A 867 -21.15 -10.37 21.37
CA PHE A 867 -20.24 -11.40 20.88
C PHE A 867 -20.87 -12.81 20.93
N PHE A 868 -21.51 -13.20 22.03
CA PHE A 868 -22.23 -14.48 22.11
C PHE A 868 -23.40 -14.56 21.12
N GLU A 869 -24.11 -13.45 20.88
CA GLU A 869 -25.16 -13.38 19.87
C GLU A 869 -24.60 -13.70 18.48
N TYR A 870 -23.51 -13.04 18.06
CA TYR A 870 -22.88 -13.31 16.76
C TYR A 870 -22.46 -14.78 16.60
N LEU A 871 -21.88 -15.39 17.65
CA LEU A 871 -21.47 -16.80 17.59
C LEU A 871 -22.65 -17.78 17.50
N ILE A 872 -23.70 -17.56 18.28
CA ILE A 872 -24.82 -18.50 18.38
C ILE A 872 -25.82 -18.30 17.23
N THR A 873 -25.81 -17.14 16.58
CA THR A 873 -26.61 -16.89 15.37
C THR A 873 -25.88 -17.25 14.07
N SER A 874 -24.54 -17.38 14.10
CA SER A 874 -23.75 -17.81 12.95
C SER A 874 -24.09 -19.23 12.51
N SER A 875 -24.30 -19.42 11.20
CA SER A 875 -24.60 -20.75 10.64
C SER A 875 -23.46 -21.76 10.78
N THR A 876 -22.22 -21.28 10.89
CA THR A 876 -21.01 -22.09 10.97
C THR A 876 -20.64 -22.39 12.42
N MET A 877 -20.71 -21.38 13.30
CA MET A 877 -20.19 -21.47 14.68
C MET A 877 -21.23 -21.81 15.75
N ALA A 878 -22.53 -21.74 15.46
CA ALA A 878 -23.56 -21.94 16.48
C ALA A 878 -23.49 -23.33 17.14
N THR A 879 -23.33 -24.38 16.35
CA THR A 879 -23.25 -25.76 16.86
C THR A 879 -21.99 -25.98 17.70
N TRP A 880 -20.84 -25.46 17.24
CA TRP A 880 -19.59 -25.49 17.98
C TRP A 880 -19.71 -24.77 19.32
N THR A 881 -20.26 -23.56 19.32
CA THR A 881 -20.41 -22.72 20.52
C THR A 881 -21.31 -23.39 21.56
N LEU A 882 -22.47 -23.92 21.13
CA LEU A 882 -23.40 -24.63 22.02
C LEU A 882 -22.80 -25.92 22.57
N SER A 883 -22.06 -26.66 21.75
CA SER A 883 -21.33 -27.85 22.18
C SER A 883 -20.25 -27.51 23.20
N ALA A 884 -19.49 -26.43 23.00
CA ALA A 884 -18.45 -25.98 23.93
C ALA A 884 -19.05 -25.55 25.28
N LEU A 885 -20.14 -24.78 25.27
CA LEU A 885 -20.83 -24.33 26.50
C LEU A 885 -21.46 -25.48 27.31
N SER A 886 -21.92 -26.55 26.64
CA SER A 886 -22.55 -27.69 27.30
C SER A 886 -21.56 -28.77 27.74
N SER A 887 -20.56 -29.07 26.91
CA SER A 887 -19.64 -30.21 27.11
C SER A 887 -18.44 -29.88 28.00
N ASN A 888 -17.97 -28.63 28.00
CA ASN A 888 -16.85 -28.21 28.83
C ASN A 888 -17.31 -27.78 30.22
N THR A 889 -16.88 -28.52 31.25
CA THR A 889 -17.33 -28.32 32.64
C THR A 889 -17.00 -26.93 33.21
N GLU A 890 -15.85 -26.33 32.87
CA GLU A 890 -15.50 -24.99 33.37
C GLU A 890 -16.37 -23.90 32.72
N LEU A 891 -16.56 -23.98 31.39
CA LEU A 891 -17.44 -23.08 30.66
C LEU A 891 -18.88 -23.17 31.15
N SER A 892 -19.36 -24.39 31.37
CA SER A 892 -20.70 -24.66 31.88
C SER A 892 -20.93 -24.01 33.25
N ASN A 893 -19.97 -24.15 34.18
CA ASN A 893 -20.05 -23.53 35.51
C ASN A 893 -19.99 -21.98 35.46
N LEU A 894 -19.18 -21.42 34.56
CA LEU A 894 -19.11 -19.96 34.38
C LEU A 894 -20.38 -19.42 33.72
N LEU A 895 -20.95 -20.14 32.77
CA LEU A 895 -22.25 -19.82 32.17
C LEU A 895 -23.33 -19.79 33.25
N ASP A 896 -23.40 -20.82 34.10
CA ASP A 896 -24.35 -20.86 35.22
C ASP A 896 -24.24 -19.63 36.13
N SER A 897 -23.00 -19.31 36.53
CA SER A 897 -22.71 -18.13 37.36
C SER A 897 -23.11 -16.82 36.67
N CYS A 898 -22.84 -16.68 35.38
CA CYS A 898 -23.20 -15.48 34.62
C CYS A 898 -24.72 -15.35 34.45
N LEU A 899 -25.43 -16.43 34.14
CA LEU A 899 -26.90 -16.41 34.03
C LEU A 899 -27.54 -16.05 35.38
N SER A 900 -27.00 -16.57 36.48
CA SER A 900 -27.44 -16.22 37.83
C SER A 900 -27.22 -14.72 38.14
N LEU A 901 -26.02 -14.19 37.86
CA LEU A 901 -25.72 -12.76 38.05
C LEU A 901 -26.54 -11.83 37.14
N LEU A 902 -26.83 -12.24 35.89
CA LEU A 902 -27.73 -11.53 34.99
C LEU A 902 -29.16 -11.48 35.55
N LEU A 903 -29.61 -12.55 36.21
CA LEU A 903 -30.90 -12.59 36.90
C LEU A 903 -30.94 -11.65 38.11
N GLU A 904 -29.87 -11.60 38.92
CA GLU A 904 -29.78 -10.72 40.09
C GLU A 904 -29.71 -9.23 39.71
N THR A 905 -28.95 -8.89 38.68
CA THR A 905 -28.72 -7.49 38.25
C THR A 905 -29.84 -6.89 37.39
N ALA A 906 -30.83 -7.70 37.01
CA ALA A 906 -32.00 -7.31 36.21
C ALA A 906 -31.64 -6.60 34.89
N LEU A 907 -30.59 -7.07 34.22
CA LEU A 907 -30.10 -6.50 32.95
C LEU A 907 -30.96 -6.94 31.76
N HIS A 908 -31.13 -6.05 30.79
CA HIS A 908 -31.88 -6.34 29.56
C HIS A 908 -31.24 -5.73 28.32
N SER A 909 -31.30 -6.47 27.20
CA SER A 909 -30.93 -6.00 25.85
C SER A 909 -31.47 -6.95 24.77
N THR A 910 -31.62 -6.46 23.54
CA THR A 910 -32.00 -7.28 22.38
C THR A 910 -31.01 -8.45 22.14
N PRO A 911 -29.67 -8.23 22.13
CA PRO A 911 -28.69 -9.31 22.05
C PRO A 911 -28.88 -10.40 23.11
N LEU A 912 -29.12 -10.01 24.37
CA LEU A 912 -29.36 -10.95 25.46
C LEU A 912 -30.62 -11.79 25.19
N THR A 913 -31.71 -11.17 24.73
CA THR A 913 -32.93 -11.90 24.38
C THR A 913 -32.69 -12.94 23.29
N GLN A 914 -31.88 -12.62 22.27
CA GLN A 914 -31.54 -13.57 21.21
C GLN A 914 -30.68 -14.73 21.71
N VAL A 915 -29.64 -14.44 22.50
CA VAL A 915 -28.76 -15.46 23.11
C VAL A 915 -29.59 -16.42 23.96
N ILE A 916 -30.45 -15.90 24.85
CA ILE A 916 -31.29 -16.73 25.72
C ILE A 916 -32.29 -17.56 24.92
N ARG A 917 -32.87 -17.02 23.83
CA ARG A 917 -33.77 -17.79 22.96
C ARG A 917 -33.06 -18.99 22.33
N GLN A 918 -31.83 -18.82 21.86
CA GLN A 918 -31.06 -19.91 21.29
C GLN A 918 -30.62 -20.93 22.35
N LEU A 919 -30.21 -20.48 23.54
CA LEU A 919 -29.93 -21.36 24.66
C LEU A 919 -31.17 -22.16 25.09
N ALA A 920 -32.36 -21.55 25.08
CA ALA A 920 -33.62 -22.21 25.42
C ALA A 920 -33.99 -23.31 24.40
N LYS A 921 -33.72 -23.09 23.12
CA LYS A 921 -33.91 -24.09 22.06
C LYS A 921 -33.04 -25.35 22.27
N HIS A 922 -31.86 -25.18 22.85
CA HIS A 922 -30.89 -26.23 23.15
C HIS A 922 -30.81 -26.59 24.64
N ALA A 923 -31.83 -26.21 25.42
CA ALA A 923 -31.79 -26.34 26.88
C ALA A 923 -31.54 -27.79 27.35
N SER A 924 -32.00 -28.79 26.59
CA SER A 924 -31.80 -30.22 26.90
C SER A 924 -30.33 -30.63 27.05
N ASP A 925 -29.42 -29.89 26.42
CA ASP A 925 -28.00 -30.22 26.35
C ASP A 925 -27.26 -29.76 27.62
N PHE A 926 -27.91 -28.97 28.49
CA PHE A 926 -27.34 -28.37 29.69
C PHE A 926 -27.75 -29.06 31.00
N SER A 927 -26.95 -28.83 32.04
CA SER A 927 -27.25 -29.31 33.40
C SER A 927 -28.60 -28.75 33.92
N PRO A 928 -29.27 -29.46 34.85
CA PRO A 928 -30.53 -29.01 35.44
C PRO A 928 -30.52 -27.58 36.01
N ASP A 929 -29.41 -27.14 36.62
CA ASP A 929 -29.29 -25.82 37.24
C ASP A 929 -29.23 -24.70 36.19
N ILE A 930 -28.40 -24.89 35.16
CA ILE A 930 -28.32 -23.97 34.01
C ILE A 930 -29.67 -23.90 33.29
N ARG A 931 -30.34 -25.04 33.09
CA ARG A 931 -31.69 -25.08 32.51
C ARG A 931 -32.70 -24.26 33.32
N PHE A 932 -32.60 -24.28 34.64
CA PHE A 932 -33.46 -23.48 35.51
C PHE A 932 -33.15 -21.98 35.35
N HIS A 933 -31.89 -21.56 35.27
CA HIS A 933 -31.55 -20.15 34.99
C HIS A 933 -31.98 -19.70 33.58
N ILE A 934 -31.79 -20.54 32.56
CA ILE A 934 -32.28 -20.28 31.18
C ILE A 934 -33.80 -20.09 31.18
N LEU A 935 -34.54 -20.94 31.91
CA LEU A 935 -35.98 -20.83 32.06
C LEU A 935 -36.39 -19.47 32.65
N LEU A 936 -35.77 -19.06 33.76
CA LEU A 936 -36.07 -17.78 34.41
C LEU A 936 -35.78 -16.59 33.48
N LEU A 937 -34.67 -16.62 32.74
CA LEU A 937 -34.35 -15.58 31.76
C LEU A 937 -35.28 -15.58 30.54
N THR A 938 -35.77 -16.76 30.13
CA THR A 938 -36.77 -16.88 29.06
C THR A 938 -38.10 -16.28 29.48
N LEU A 939 -38.54 -16.55 30.72
CA LEU A 939 -39.70 -15.90 31.32
C LEU A 939 -39.50 -14.37 31.33
N ARG A 940 -38.36 -13.89 31.80
CA ARG A 940 -38.04 -12.46 31.83
C ARG A 940 -38.03 -11.80 30.44
N ASN A 941 -37.60 -12.50 29.39
CA ASN A 941 -37.74 -12.00 28.01
C ASN A 941 -39.21 -11.81 27.61
N GLY A 942 -40.07 -12.76 27.97
CA GLY A 942 -41.52 -12.65 27.75
C GLY A 942 -42.20 -11.55 28.56
N GLN A 943 -41.60 -11.16 29.71
CA GLN A 943 -42.04 -9.99 30.47
C GLN A 943 -41.75 -8.67 29.73
N MET A 944 -40.58 -8.56 29.10
CA MET A 944 -40.09 -7.30 28.50
C MET A 944 -40.75 -7.00 27.14
N ASP A 945 -40.99 -8.02 26.31
CA ASP A 945 -41.71 -7.87 25.04
C ASP A 945 -42.76 -8.99 24.84
N PRO A 946 -43.98 -8.80 25.37
CA PRO A 946 -45.08 -9.77 25.26
C PRO A 946 -45.60 -9.98 23.83
N SER A 947 -45.19 -9.13 22.88
CA SER A 947 -45.71 -9.10 21.51
C SER A 947 -45.04 -10.10 20.56
N VAL A 948 -43.87 -10.62 20.96
CA VAL A 948 -43.09 -11.60 20.20
C VAL A 948 -43.80 -12.96 20.18
N ILE A 949 -43.90 -13.56 18.99
CA ILE A 949 -44.69 -14.78 18.74
C ILE A 949 -44.14 -15.98 19.50
N ASP A 950 -42.82 -16.07 19.66
CA ASP A 950 -42.12 -17.27 20.10
C ASP A 950 -41.50 -17.10 21.50
N ALA A 951 -41.93 -16.08 22.26
CA ALA A 951 -41.28 -15.68 23.51
C ALA A 951 -41.34 -16.77 24.60
N LEU A 952 -42.37 -17.61 24.57
CA LEU A 952 -42.65 -18.62 25.60
C LEU A 952 -42.59 -20.07 25.10
N ASP A 953 -42.26 -20.30 23.83
CA ASP A 953 -42.36 -21.62 23.18
C ASP A 953 -41.62 -22.74 23.92
N TYR A 954 -40.45 -22.41 24.48
CA TYR A 954 -39.60 -23.38 25.15
C TYR A 954 -39.93 -23.57 26.64
N VAL A 955 -40.68 -22.64 27.26
CA VAL A 955 -40.94 -22.61 28.71
C VAL A 955 -41.56 -23.92 29.24
N PRO A 956 -42.66 -24.45 28.65
CA PRO A 956 -43.25 -25.68 29.16
C PRO A 956 -42.38 -26.91 28.95
N SER A 957 -41.57 -26.94 27.89
CA SER A 957 -40.68 -28.05 27.59
C SER A 957 -39.52 -28.13 28.60
N ILE A 958 -38.93 -26.98 28.95
CA ILE A 958 -37.86 -26.88 29.94
C ILE A 958 -38.40 -27.24 31.32
N LEU A 959 -39.55 -26.68 31.73
CA LEU A 959 -40.21 -26.97 33.02
C LEU A 959 -40.46 -28.47 33.25
N ARG A 960 -40.95 -29.18 32.24
CA ARG A 960 -41.21 -30.63 32.33
C ARG A 960 -39.93 -31.47 32.42
N SER A 961 -38.81 -30.93 31.96
CA SER A 961 -37.51 -31.62 31.95
C SER A 961 -36.70 -31.44 33.25
N LEU A 962 -37.11 -30.51 34.12
CA LEU A 962 -36.37 -30.15 35.34
C LEU A 962 -36.71 -31.09 36.51
N PRO A 963 -35.70 -31.55 37.29
CA PRO A 963 -35.94 -32.29 38.52
C PRO A 963 -36.48 -31.36 39.63
N PRO A 964 -37.36 -31.83 40.53
CA PRO A 964 -37.91 -30.99 41.60
C PRO A 964 -36.87 -30.38 42.55
N SER A 965 -35.69 -30.99 42.66
CA SER A 965 -34.62 -30.57 43.58
C SER A 965 -33.91 -29.28 43.17
N THR A 966 -33.99 -28.88 41.90
CA THR A 966 -33.28 -27.71 41.37
C THR A 966 -34.18 -26.48 41.26
N ILE A 967 -35.47 -26.63 41.54
CA ILE A 967 -36.47 -25.58 41.36
C ILE A 967 -36.55 -24.77 42.65
N SER A 968 -36.14 -23.50 42.57
CA SER A 968 -36.42 -22.52 43.62
C SER A 968 -37.85 -22.01 43.46
N SER A 969 -38.75 -22.48 44.34
CA SER A 969 -40.17 -22.12 44.29
C SER A 969 -40.41 -20.61 44.44
N GLU A 970 -39.51 -19.89 45.12
CA GLU A 970 -39.62 -18.44 45.32
C GLU A 970 -39.24 -17.64 44.07
N LEU A 971 -38.14 -18.00 43.41
CA LEU A 971 -37.72 -17.32 42.17
C LEU A 971 -38.70 -17.61 41.03
N LEU A 972 -39.14 -18.88 40.90
CA LEU A 972 -40.06 -19.28 39.84
C LEU A 972 -41.44 -18.63 40.00
N ARG A 973 -42.02 -18.62 41.21
CA ARG A 973 -43.35 -18.00 41.44
C ARG A 973 -43.33 -16.49 41.21
N SER A 974 -42.21 -15.83 41.49
CA SER A 974 -42.02 -14.39 41.26
C SER A 974 -41.88 -14.08 39.77
N GLU A 975 -41.01 -14.77 39.03
CA GLU A 975 -40.84 -14.51 37.59
C GLU A 975 -42.10 -14.87 36.80
N VAL A 976 -42.78 -15.99 37.11
CA VAL A 976 -44.04 -16.34 36.47
C VAL A 976 -45.12 -15.29 36.76
N GLY A 977 -45.25 -14.83 38.01
CA GLY A 977 -46.23 -13.78 38.35
C GLY A 977 -45.97 -12.47 37.59
N ARG A 978 -44.70 -12.04 37.47
CA ARG A 978 -44.32 -10.85 36.68
C ARG A 978 -44.60 -10.98 35.19
N VAL A 979 -44.33 -12.15 34.60
CA VAL A 979 -44.66 -12.44 33.19
C VAL A 979 -46.18 -12.33 32.98
N LEU A 980 -46.97 -12.94 33.85
CA LEU A 980 -48.43 -12.86 33.78
C LEU A 980 -48.91 -11.41 33.94
N ALA A 981 -48.28 -10.61 34.81
CA ALA A 981 -48.60 -9.19 34.94
C ALA A 981 -48.34 -8.43 33.63
N ALA A 982 -47.17 -8.61 33.01
CA ALA A 982 -46.83 -7.97 31.73
C ALA A 982 -47.78 -8.37 30.59
N TYR A 983 -48.13 -9.66 30.48
CA TYR A 983 -49.12 -10.14 29.51
C TYR A 983 -50.55 -9.68 29.84
N SER A 984 -50.89 -9.39 31.09
CA SER A 984 -52.18 -8.80 31.45
C SER A 984 -52.32 -7.36 30.95
N GLU A 985 -51.23 -6.58 30.99
CA GLU A 985 -51.19 -5.22 30.46
C GLU A 985 -51.26 -5.19 28.92
N HIS A 986 -50.71 -6.22 28.27
CA HIS A 986 -50.67 -6.39 26.81
C HIS A 986 -51.67 -7.44 26.28
N ALA A 987 -52.69 -7.76 27.07
CA ALA A 987 -53.66 -8.82 26.78
C ALA A 987 -54.39 -8.69 25.42
N PRO A 988 -54.66 -7.49 24.87
CA PRO A 988 -55.29 -7.35 23.54
C PRO A 988 -54.43 -7.87 22.38
N SER A 989 -53.10 -7.91 22.55
CA SER A 989 -52.13 -8.39 21.55
C SER A 989 -51.75 -9.87 21.72
N LEU A 990 -52.39 -10.58 22.65
CA LEU A 990 -52.09 -11.97 22.98
C LEU A 990 -52.47 -12.91 21.82
N LYS A 991 -51.50 -13.68 21.33
CA LYS A 991 -51.67 -14.68 20.27
C LYS A 991 -52.02 -16.04 20.85
N ALA A 992 -52.74 -16.86 20.08
CA ALA A 992 -53.21 -18.17 20.52
C ALA A 992 -52.08 -19.11 21.01
N ASP A 993 -50.90 -19.06 20.38
CA ASP A 993 -49.75 -19.90 20.75
C ASP A 993 -49.19 -19.50 22.13
N ASN A 994 -48.96 -18.20 22.36
CA ASN A 994 -48.55 -17.68 23.68
C ASN A 994 -49.59 -18.01 24.76
N SER A 995 -50.89 -17.92 24.44
CA SER A 995 -51.97 -18.30 25.36
C SER A 995 -51.90 -19.78 25.77
N GLU A 996 -51.60 -20.67 24.82
CA GLU A 996 -51.46 -22.10 25.07
C GLU A 996 -50.22 -22.39 25.92
N MET A 997 -49.11 -21.70 25.69
CA MET A 997 -47.89 -21.84 26.50
C MET A 997 -48.08 -21.32 27.93
N LEU A 998 -48.77 -20.19 28.12
CA LEU A 998 -49.15 -19.67 29.43
C LEU A 998 -50.06 -20.64 30.19
N LEU A 999 -51.10 -21.17 29.54
CA LEU A 999 -51.98 -22.18 30.15
C LEU A 999 -51.21 -23.45 30.52
N SER A 1000 -50.34 -23.95 29.63
CA SER A 1000 -49.51 -25.13 29.87
C SER A 1000 -48.55 -24.94 31.07
N THR A 1001 -48.03 -23.72 31.25
CA THR A 1001 -47.19 -23.33 32.39
C THR A 1001 -47.99 -23.32 33.69
N LEU A 1002 -49.20 -22.74 33.69
CA LEU A 1002 -50.10 -22.71 34.84
C LEU A 1002 -50.60 -24.12 35.22
N GLU A 1003 -50.94 -24.95 34.23
CA GLU A 1003 -51.31 -26.37 34.41
C GLU A 1003 -50.17 -27.14 35.10
N TRP A 1004 -48.92 -26.90 34.70
CA TRP A 1004 -47.75 -27.53 35.28
C TRP A 1004 -47.52 -27.11 36.74
N LEU A 1005 -47.66 -25.82 37.07
CA LEU A 1005 -47.49 -25.29 38.43
C LEU A 1005 -48.50 -25.91 39.41
N VAL A 1006 -49.76 -26.04 38.99
CA VAL A 1006 -50.83 -26.67 39.78
C VAL A 1006 -50.59 -28.17 40.00
N ALA A 1007 -49.89 -28.83 39.09
CA ALA A 1007 -49.59 -30.25 39.19
C ALA A 1007 -48.43 -30.57 40.14
N GLN A 1008 -47.68 -29.56 40.60
CA GLN A 1008 -46.55 -29.76 41.51
C GLN A 1008 -46.99 -29.99 42.96
N PRO A 1009 -46.23 -30.79 43.74
CA PRO A 1009 -46.55 -31.07 45.14
C PRO A 1009 -46.26 -29.90 46.08
N ASP A 1010 -45.47 -28.90 45.66
CA ASP A 1010 -45.15 -27.73 46.49
C ASP A 1010 -46.25 -26.65 46.40
N SER A 1011 -47.01 -26.50 47.49
CA SER A 1011 -48.06 -25.49 47.64
C SER A 1011 -47.59 -24.03 47.50
N LYS A 1012 -46.27 -23.75 47.58
CA LYS A 1012 -45.74 -22.40 47.36
C LYS A 1012 -45.84 -21.95 45.90
N LEU A 1013 -45.78 -22.88 44.94
CA LEU A 1013 -45.83 -22.59 43.51
C LEU A 1013 -47.23 -22.16 43.03
N THR A 1014 -48.27 -22.44 43.81
CA THR A 1014 -49.64 -21.97 43.56
C THR A 1014 -49.91 -20.60 44.18
N THR A 1015 -48.93 -19.95 44.80
CA THR A 1015 -49.04 -18.57 45.34
C THR A 1015 -48.14 -17.63 44.54
N LEU A 1016 -48.70 -16.95 43.53
CA LEU A 1016 -47.96 -16.09 42.61
C LEU A 1016 -47.62 -14.75 43.27
N ALA A 1017 -46.42 -14.23 42.99
CA ALA A 1017 -45.95 -12.93 43.47
C ALA A 1017 -45.71 -11.98 42.29
N GLY A 1018 -45.95 -10.68 42.48
CA GLY A 1018 -45.74 -9.67 41.43
C GLY A 1018 -46.88 -9.47 40.43
N ILE A 1019 -48.08 -10.00 40.73
CA ILE A 1019 -49.33 -9.76 39.98
C ILE A 1019 -50.50 -9.57 40.95
N THR A 1020 -51.40 -8.63 40.65
CA THR A 1020 -52.61 -8.41 41.46
C THR A 1020 -53.71 -9.40 41.11
N LEU A 1021 -54.63 -9.67 42.04
CA LEU A 1021 -55.76 -10.56 41.78
C LEU A 1021 -56.64 -10.07 40.62
N GLU A 1022 -56.77 -8.75 40.43
CA GLU A 1022 -57.53 -8.15 39.34
C GLU A 1022 -56.86 -8.37 37.99
N SER A 1023 -55.55 -8.11 37.89
CA SER A 1023 -54.75 -8.34 36.67
C SER A 1023 -54.75 -9.81 36.26
N PHE A 1024 -54.64 -10.73 37.23
CA PHE A 1024 -54.68 -12.16 36.97
C PHE A 1024 -56.03 -12.61 36.41
N ARG A 1025 -57.15 -12.19 37.03
CA ARG A 1025 -58.50 -12.49 36.53
C ARG A 1025 -58.75 -11.90 35.14
N TYR A 1026 -58.26 -10.69 34.89
CA TYR A 1026 -58.34 -10.06 33.57
C TYR A 1026 -57.61 -10.88 32.51
N LEU A 1027 -56.37 -11.31 32.80
CA LEU A 1027 -55.61 -12.19 31.90
C LEU A 1027 -56.32 -13.53 31.67
N CYS A 1028 -56.86 -14.18 32.71
CA CYS A 1028 -57.62 -15.42 32.57
C CYS A 1028 -58.86 -15.25 31.66
N GLY A 1029 -59.55 -14.11 31.77
CA GLY A 1029 -60.66 -13.78 30.86
C GLY A 1029 -60.22 -13.65 29.40
N MET A 1030 -59.05 -13.05 29.15
CA MET A 1030 -58.48 -12.88 27.81
C MET A 1030 -57.90 -14.20 27.25
N LEU A 1031 -57.25 -15.01 28.09
CA LEU A 1031 -56.82 -16.36 27.74
C LEU A 1031 -58.00 -17.23 27.31
N ALA A 1032 -59.12 -17.19 28.07
CA ALA A 1032 -60.34 -17.91 27.72
C ALA A 1032 -60.89 -17.49 26.35
N ALA A 1033 -60.84 -16.19 26.01
CA ALA A 1033 -61.29 -15.68 24.71
C ALA A 1033 -60.39 -16.13 23.53
N SER A 1034 -59.10 -16.34 23.78
CA SER A 1034 -58.12 -16.72 22.76
C SER A 1034 -57.96 -18.25 22.54
N LEU A 1035 -58.35 -19.07 23.52
CA LEU A 1035 -58.14 -20.52 23.52
C LEU A 1035 -59.38 -21.31 23.04
N PRO A 1036 -59.20 -22.51 22.46
CA PRO A 1036 -60.31 -23.39 22.09
C PRO A 1036 -61.18 -23.80 23.29
N ALA A 1037 -62.46 -24.10 23.04
CA ALA A 1037 -63.44 -24.43 24.09
C ALA A 1037 -63.01 -25.57 25.04
N GLU A 1038 -62.28 -26.57 24.53
CA GLU A 1038 -61.75 -27.69 25.33
C GLU A 1038 -60.68 -27.25 26.36
N ARG A 1039 -59.94 -26.18 26.05
CA ARG A 1039 -58.90 -25.60 26.93
C ARG A 1039 -59.48 -24.61 27.93
N GLN A 1040 -60.60 -23.95 27.61
CA GLN A 1040 -61.30 -23.03 28.52
C GLN A 1040 -61.73 -23.74 29.82
N GLU A 1041 -62.25 -24.97 29.74
CA GLU A 1041 -62.65 -25.74 30.93
C GLU A 1041 -61.45 -26.04 31.84
N ARG A 1042 -60.26 -26.28 31.26
CA ARG A 1042 -59.02 -26.50 32.00
C ARG A 1042 -58.53 -25.22 32.68
N LEU A 1043 -58.59 -24.08 31.98
CA LEU A 1043 -58.24 -22.78 32.53
C LEU A 1043 -59.08 -22.44 33.77
N THR A 1044 -60.40 -22.63 33.73
CA THR A 1044 -61.27 -22.40 34.91
C THR A 1044 -60.95 -23.31 36.10
N LYS A 1045 -60.48 -24.55 35.85
CA LYS A 1045 -60.05 -25.47 36.92
C LYS A 1045 -58.71 -25.08 37.54
N VAL A 1046 -57.86 -24.42 36.77
CA VAL A 1046 -56.53 -23.96 37.16
C VAL A 1046 -56.63 -22.62 37.91
N GLU A 1047 -57.45 -21.69 37.42
CA GLU A 1047 -57.70 -20.37 38.02
C GLU A 1047 -58.11 -20.45 39.51
N GLY A 1048 -59.03 -21.36 39.86
CA GLY A 1048 -59.53 -21.52 41.23
C GLY A 1048 -58.53 -22.08 42.25
N LYS A 1049 -57.30 -22.41 41.83
CA LYS A 1049 -56.26 -23.02 42.68
C LYS A 1049 -55.11 -22.07 43.00
N PHE A 1050 -55.04 -20.89 42.37
CA PHE A 1050 -53.97 -19.92 42.60
C PHE A 1050 -54.36 -18.86 43.64
N GLY A 1051 -53.40 -18.51 44.51
CA GLY A 1051 -53.46 -17.34 45.40
C GLY A 1051 -52.45 -16.27 44.97
N MET A 1052 -52.69 -15.00 45.33
CA MET A 1052 -51.80 -13.87 44.99
C MET A 1052 -51.16 -13.31 46.26
N ASP A 1053 -49.86 -13.07 46.22
CA ASP A 1053 -49.04 -12.47 47.27
C ASP A 1053 -48.83 -10.98 46.95
N GLU A 1054 -49.80 -10.13 47.34
CA GLU A 1054 -49.84 -8.69 46.99
C GLU A 1054 -48.89 -7.83 47.85
N ASP A 1055 -48.28 -8.40 48.91
CA ASP A 1055 -47.36 -7.70 49.83
C ASP A 1055 -45.90 -7.65 49.31
N GLN A 1056 -45.54 -8.45 48.30
CA GLN A 1056 -44.22 -8.39 47.66
C GLN A 1056 -44.19 -7.32 46.54
N ASP A 1057 -43.22 -6.41 46.64
CA ASP A 1057 -43.08 -5.19 45.83
C ASP A 1057 -43.20 -5.43 44.31
N ILE A 1058 -44.04 -4.63 43.63
CA ILE A 1058 -44.36 -4.72 42.20
C ILE A 1058 -43.28 -4.05 41.31
N ALA A 1059 -42.43 -3.20 41.90
CA ALA A 1059 -41.53 -2.33 41.14
C ALA A 1059 -40.27 -3.06 40.62
N TYR A 1060 -40.42 -3.85 39.56
CA TYR A 1060 -39.30 -4.30 38.74
C TYR A 1060 -38.84 -3.15 37.84
N ARG A 1061 -37.63 -2.61 38.07
CA ARG A 1061 -36.99 -1.65 37.16
C ARG A 1061 -35.88 -2.36 36.39
N PRO A 1062 -36.10 -2.73 35.11
CA PRO A 1062 -35.04 -3.31 34.30
C PRO A 1062 -33.92 -2.29 34.10
N ASN A 1063 -32.68 -2.76 34.19
CA ASN A 1063 -31.50 -2.01 33.82
C ASN A 1063 -31.20 -2.29 32.35
N GLU A 1064 -31.53 -1.35 31.46
CA GLU A 1064 -31.24 -1.49 30.04
C GLU A 1064 -29.72 -1.36 29.80
N LEU A 1065 -29.16 -2.30 29.03
CA LEU A 1065 -27.77 -2.23 28.61
C LEU A 1065 -27.63 -1.24 27.44
N PRO A 1066 -26.63 -0.36 27.48
CA PRO A 1066 -26.44 0.63 26.42
C PRO A 1066 -25.89 -0.02 25.14
N GLU A 1067 -26.50 0.27 23.99
CA GLU A 1067 -25.97 -0.12 22.67
C GLU A 1067 -24.71 0.67 22.29
N THR A 1068 -24.61 1.91 22.77
CA THR A 1068 -23.47 2.80 22.52
C THR A 1068 -23.00 3.47 23.80
N LEU A 1069 -21.68 3.62 23.95
CA LEU A 1069 -21.08 4.31 25.08
C LEU A 1069 -20.98 5.82 24.78
N ALA A 1070 -21.90 6.60 25.33
CA ALA A 1070 -21.83 8.05 25.31
C ALA A 1070 -21.29 8.56 26.66
N LEU A 1071 -20.09 9.13 26.66
CA LEU A 1071 -19.47 9.72 27.85
C LEU A 1071 -19.11 11.20 27.61
N PRO A 1072 -19.33 12.09 28.59
CA PRO A 1072 -18.78 13.43 28.55
C PRO A 1072 -17.24 13.39 28.48
N LEU A 1073 -16.63 14.34 27.76
CA LEU A 1073 -15.16 14.41 27.64
C LEU A 1073 -14.46 14.49 29.02
N GLN A 1074 -15.08 15.18 29.97
CA GLN A 1074 -14.59 15.27 31.35
C GLN A 1074 -14.56 13.90 32.05
N SER A 1075 -15.57 13.06 31.82
CA SER A 1075 -15.65 11.70 32.36
C SER A 1075 -14.56 10.82 31.77
N ILE A 1076 -14.30 10.94 30.46
CA ILE A 1076 -13.19 10.25 29.79
C ILE A 1076 -11.86 10.66 30.43
N GLN A 1077 -11.64 11.96 30.64
CA GLN A 1077 -10.43 12.46 31.30
C GLN A 1077 -10.29 11.92 32.73
N ASN A 1078 -11.39 11.84 33.48
CA ASN A 1078 -11.39 11.29 34.85
C ASN A 1078 -11.09 9.79 34.88
N LEU A 1079 -11.60 9.03 33.90
CA LEU A 1079 -11.32 7.59 33.75
C LEU A 1079 -9.88 7.31 33.32
N LEU A 1080 -9.29 8.18 32.49
CA LEU A 1080 -7.92 8.04 32.00
C LEU A 1080 -6.88 8.55 33.01
N ASN A 1081 -7.25 9.47 33.90
CA ASN A 1081 -6.36 9.96 34.95
C ASN A 1081 -6.22 8.91 36.05
N PRO A 1082 -4.99 8.45 36.39
CA PRO A 1082 -4.82 7.54 37.50
C PRO A 1082 -5.33 8.21 38.77
N THR A 1083 -6.35 7.61 39.41
CA THR A 1083 -6.80 8.03 40.72
C THR A 1083 -5.60 7.91 41.68
N PRO A 1084 -5.23 8.96 42.42
CA PRO A 1084 -4.07 8.91 43.30
C PRO A 1084 -4.32 7.81 44.33
N VAL A 1085 -3.58 6.71 44.21
CA VAL A 1085 -3.51 5.67 45.23
C VAL A 1085 -3.06 6.38 46.50
N SER A 1086 -3.91 6.39 47.53
CA SER A 1086 -3.55 6.97 48.82
C SER A 1086 -2.23 6.34 49.27
N GLU A 1087 -1.20 7.16 49.51
CA GLU A 1087 0.09 6.69 49.98
C GLU A 1087 -0.12 5.71 51.16
N PRO A 1088 0.53 4.53 51.15
CA PRO A 1088 0.42 3.61 52.28
C PRO A 1088 0.92 4.30 53.55
N SER A 1089 -0.03 4.69 54.40
CA SER A 1089 0.24 5.28 55.71
C SER A 1089 1.01 4.27 56.55
N THR A 1090 2.30 4.53 56.79
CA THR A 1090 3.05 3.81 57.82
C THR A 1090 2.34 3.96 59.18
N PRO A 1091 2.18 2.89 59.96
CA PRO A 1091 1.47 2.99 61.23
C PRO A 1091 2.23 3.94 62.17
N LYS A 1092 1.53 4.97 62.67
CA LYS A 1092 2.06 5.90 63.66
C LYS A 1092 2.59 5.10 64.85
N ARG A 1093 3.89 5.27 65.14
CA ARG A 1093 4.50 4.74 66.37
C ARG A 1093 3.77 5.32 67.57
N GLY A 1094 3.14 4.46 68.35
CA GLY A 1094 2.86 4.72 69.76
C GLY A 1094 1.41 4.46 70.16
N THR A 1095 1.16 3.27 70.71
CA THR A 1095 0.78 3.07 72.12
C THR A 1095 0.75 1.56 72.38
N LYS A 1096 1.78 1.06 73.07
CA LYS A 1096 1.77 -0.30 73.63
C LYS A 1096 1.00 -0.27 74.94
N THR A 1097 -0.24 -0.74 74.93
CA THR A 1097 -0.91 -1.31 76.10
C THR A 1097 -1.81 -2.44 75.60
N PRO A 1098 -1.46 -3.71 75.88
CA PRO A 1098 -2.36 -4.83 75.62
C PRO A 1098 -3.41 -4.86 76.73
N ASP A 1099 -4.67 -4.66 76.36
CA ASP A 1099 -5.80 -4.93 77.27
C ASP A 1099 -6.16 -6.43 77.21
N ILE A 1100 -6.50 -6.96 78.38
CA ILE A 1100 -6.30 -8.35 78.83
C ILE A 1100 -7.43 -9.32 78.42
N LEU A 1101 -8.38 -8.93 77.56
CA LEU A 1101 -9.59 -9.76 77.30
C LEU A 1101 -10.02 -9.90 75.82
N GLY A 1102 -9.17 -9.62 74.84
CA GLY A 1102 -9.48 -9.84 73.42
C GLY A 1102 -8.79 -11.07 72.83
N VAL A 1103 -9.54 -12.17 72.66
CA VAL A 1103 -9.10 -13.38 71.96
C VAL A 1103 -8.85 -13.05 70.48
N VAL A 1104 -7.58 -13.00 70.06
CA VAL A 1104 -7.20 -12.94 68.65
C VAL A 1104 -7.26 -14.35 68.08
N ILE A 1105 -8.33 -14.66 67.36
CA ILE A 1105 -8.42 -15.83 66.49
C ILE A 1105 -7.58 -15.53 65.24
N SER A 1106 -6.39 -16.10 65.19
CA SER A 1106 -5.60 -16.22 63.96
C SER A 1106 -6.31 -17.16 62.97
N PRO A 1107 -6.33 -16.88 61.65
CA PRO A 1107 -6.85 -17.83 60.67
C PRO A 1107 -5.94 -19.08 60.60
N PRO A 1108 -6.50 -20.30 60.60
CA PRO A 1108 -5.74 -21.53 60.58
C PRO A 1108 -5.46 -21.95 59.13
N ASN A 1109 -4.19 -21.93 58.71
CA ASN A 1109 -3.55 -22.93 57.82
C ASN A 1109 -2.18 -22.45 57.31
N ALA A 1110 -1.24 -22.24 58.23
CA ALA A 1110 0.19 -22.29 57.93
C ALA A 1110 0.91 -23.16 58.98
N ILE A 1111 0.37 -24.34 59.23
CA ILE A 1111 1.11 -25.41 59.91
C ILE A 1111 1.81 -26.19 58.79
N LEU A 1112 3.11 -25.94 58.60
CA LEU A 1112 4.15 -26.96 58.51
C LEU A 1112 5.51 -26.30 58.18
N ARG A 1113 6.32 -26.19 59.24
CA ARG A 1113 7.80 -26.09 59.28
C ARG A 1113 8.46 -24.74 59.00
N SER A 1114 8.72 -24.01 60.08
CA SER A 1114 10.10 -23.62 60.43
C SER A 1114 10.20 -23.36 61.95
N PRO A 1115 11.20 -23.92 62.65
CA PRO A 1115 11.40 -23.61 64.05
C PRO A 1115 12.06 -22.23 64.18
N ALA A 1116 11.69 -21.54 65.25
CA ALA A 1116 12.26 -20.28 65.68
C ALA A 1116 13.80 -20.28 65.65
N ALA A 1117 14.37 -19.27 64.98
CA ALA A 1117 15.78 -18.91 65.12
C ALA A 1117 15.86 -17.49 65.66
N THR A 1118 15.88 -17.40 66.99
CA THR A 1118 16.60 -16.34 67.71
C THR A 1118 18.10 -16.51 67.42
N GLY A 1119 18.77 -15.41 67.05
CA GLY A 1119 20.23 -15.40 66.98
C GLY A 1119 20.79 -14.74 65.72
N LEU A 1120 21.02 -13.43 65.82
CA LEU A 1120 22.03 -12.72 65.04
C LEU A 1120 23.38 -13.45 65.17
N THR A 1121 23.78 -14.16 64.13
CA THR A 1121 25.16 -14.31 63.61
C THR A 1121 25.23 -15.47 62.61
N LYS A 1122 25.74 -15.20 61.40
CA LYS A 1122 26.56 -16.08 60.54
C LYS A 1122 26.88 -15.29 59.26
N THR A 1123 28.09 -14.75 59.12
CA THR A 1123 29.27 -15.37 58.45
C THR A 1123 29.00 -15.78 57.02
N TYR A 1124 29.29 -14.86 56.09
CA TYR A 1124 29.52 -15.20 54.68
C TYR A 1124 30.93 -15.78 54.56
N ALA A 1125 31.00 -17.05 54.15
CA ALA A 1125 32.21 -17.65 53.62
C ALA A 1125 32.36 -17.24 52.15
N ASN A 1126 33.60 -16.95 51.75
CA ASN A 1126 34.08 -16.46 50.46
C ASN A 1126 33.96 -14.94 50.24
N ASN A 1127 35.14 -14.33 50.23
CA ASN A 1127 35.44 -12.97 50.65
C ASN A 1127 35.96 -12.15 49.45
N ASP A 1128 35.31 -12.24 48.29
CA ASP A 1128 35.79 -11.58 47.06
C ASP A 1128 35.30 -10.13 46.91
N PHE A 1129 34.25 -9.72 47.62
CA PHE A 1129 33.72 -8.37 47.52
C PHE A 1129 34.48 -7.31 48.35
N ARG A 1130 35.41 -7.73 49.21
CA ARG A 1130 36.18 -6.80 50.08
C ARG A 1130 37.54 -6.38 49.53
N GLN A 1131 38.08 -7.05 48.50
CA GLN A 1131 39.35 -6.63 47.89
C GLN A 1131 39.19 -5.57 46.78
N LEU A 1132 38.01 -5.40 46.19
CA LEU A 1132 37.76 -4.40 45.13
C LEU A 1132 37.48 -2.97 45.63
N ARG A 1133 37.44 -2.74 46.95
CA ARG A 1133 37.18 -1.40 47.53
C ARG A 1133 38.41 -0.73 48.15
N GLN A 1134 39.61 -1.30 47.98
CA GLN A 1134 40.86 -0.75 48.51
C GLN A 1134 41.90 -0.38 47.43
N THR A 1135 41.49 -0.16 46.18
CA THR A 1135 42.35 0.42 45.14
C THR A 1135 41.96 1.87 44.85
N THR A 1136 42.92 2.77 45.08
CA THR A 1136 42.76 4.23 45.12
C THR A 1136 42.82 4.90 43.74
N SER A 1137 42.41 4.23 42.65
CA SER A 1137 42.66 4.70 41.27
C SER A 1137 41.43 4.87 40.36
N THR A 1138 40.21 4.79 40.87
CA THR A 1138 38.98 5.09 40.08
C THR A 1138 38.06 6.07 40.81
N ARG A 1139 38.64 7.22 41.17
CA ARG A 1139 37.86 8.46 41.29
C ARG A 1139 37.79 9.07 39.89
N LEU A 1140 36.65 8.91 39.23
CA LEU A 1140 36.00 9.85 38.30
C LEU A 1140 34.97 9.07 37.45
N ASN A 1141 33.73 9.56 37.47
CA ASN A 1141 32.55 9.12 36.70
C ASN A 1141 31.84 7.81 37.12
N THR A 1142 31.06 7.89 38.20
CA THR A 1142 29.71 7.28 38.21
C THR A 1142 28.70 8.31 38.72
N SER A 1143 28.16 9.14 37.83
CA SER A 1143 26.90 9.83 38.09
C SER A 1143 25.79 8.78 38.03
N ARG A 1144 25.39 8.25 39.19
CA ARG A 1144 24.17 7.45 39.31
C ARG A 1144 22.94 8.36 39.18
N LEU A 1145 21.96 7.88 38.43
CA LEU A 1145 20.62 8.46 38.26
C LEU A 1145 19.93 8.72 39.61
N PRO A 1146 19.18 9.83 39.75
CA PRO A 1146 18.39 10.09 40.95
C PRO A 1146 17.18 9.15 41.01
N SER A 1147 16.88 8.72 42.24
CA SER A 1147 15.72 7.91 42.62
C SER A 1147 14.41 8.65 42.26
N THR A 1148 13.59 8.00 41.43
CA THR A 1148 12.25 8.44 41.02
C THR A 1148 11.23 8.15 42.12
N HIS A 1149 11.26 8.95 43.19
CA HIS A 1149 10.10 9.22 44.04
C HIS A 1149 10.06 10.72 44.32
N GLY A 1150 9.39 11.46 43.42
CA GLY A 1150 9.19 12.89 43.53
C GLY A 1150 8.50 13.41 42.27
N GLN A 1151 7.20 13.65 42.35
CA GLN A 1151 6.43 14.33 41.32
C GLN A 1151 6.94 15.79 41.17
N PHE A 1152 7.35 16.16 39.97
CA PHE A 1152 7.45 17.55 39.54
C PHE A 1152 6.33 17.80 38.53
N LEU A 1153 5.38 18.66 38.90
CA LEU A 1153 4.52 19.39 37.96
C LEU A 1153 5.35 20.48 37.28
N PRO A 1154 5.18 20.73 35.97
CA PRO A 1154 5.55 22.02 35.38
C PRO A 1154 4.32 22.82 34.90
N PRO A 1155 4.47 24.14 34.75
CA PRO A 1155 3.44 25.08 34.31
C PRO A 1155 3.05 24.95 32.83
#